data_AF-A0A2E6H6H3-F1
#
_entry.id   AF-A0A2E6H6H3-F1
#
_cell.length_a   1.000
_cell.length_b   1.000
_cell.length_c   1.000
_cell.angle_alpha   90.00
_cell.angle_beta   90.00
_cell.angle_gamma   90.00
#
_symmetry.space_group_name_H-M   'P 1'
#
loop_
_entity.id
_entity.type
_entity.pdbx_description
1 polymer ?
#
loop_
_entity_poly.entity_id
_entity_poly.type
_entity_poly.pdbx_seq_one_letter_code
_entity_poly.pdbx_strand_id
1 'polypeptide(L)'
;MSKMRKHFNIYLGLVLLMTSLGSCVPTPGDKTNAGKISKGGSVTLIPSETPFISGVPTVVTNQDLLYSWSPTLHDSGLRFSATGLPGWLSIHESTGALTGIPRESGTTNNIRITAYKGIKFTELGPFSVQVYGDPLKENAWHIRNTGQSNFANNGGTVGEDINLDEVLRTGNFGKDIKVGVSDTGLDIDHPDLFVNVLNPLNKDYKTSAPYFGDPGVATGGDHGTSVAGIIAAVGWNGIGSRGVAPEAKLVGLNYLGTGVTQSTAVHLDQASGDLDVYNYSYGSSFYPTALNADSTYIDQVKYGLSTQRGGKGSVYVKSAGNSFQECDFSNGSFFLGLMCFSHSSNLGSEDELPWYIVVGATNALGVKSSYSSAGANLWVSAPGGEFGKTNPAIMTTDTAGCLDGYARFGLTGFNFQIGGDGNTDCNYTQSFNGTSSAAPMVSGLVALLMEANANLTWRDIKHILAATAEKIDAASSDTVVDAGFDYDNGPYVAVDNDDMIGHTYSLGWIQNAAGYNFHNYYGFGQIDADAAVTMAKNYSSFLTGMPSETDPAFSLSTSTVNTAIPDSSPTGLSNSINVTQAYTVEAVQIKLNITHPRPGDLGIELTSPSGTKSIILNINNSLLIGLDGATPDWVDDHSGAIFLSNAFYGESSNGNWTLKVIDGLGSDSGNSDLDSAPAHTGTFVDWSINIIGR
;
A
#
# COMPACT_ATOMS: atom_id res chain seq x y z
N MET A 1 -27.78 -62.18 18.85
CA MET A 1 -28.46 -62.43 20.13
C MET A 1 -28.43 -61.14 20.94
N SER A 2 -29.60 -60.51 21.13
CA SER A 2 -30.24 -60.27 22.45
C SER A 2 -29.79 -58.93 23.07
N LYS A 3 -30.61 -57.90 23.29
CA LYS A 3 -32.08 -57.74 23.42
C LYS A 3 -32.41 -56.26 23.10
N MET A 4 -33.35 -55.92 22.22
CA MET A 4 -34.83 -55.85 22.40
C MET A 4 -35.29 -54.83 23.46
N ARG A 5 -35.91 -53.70 23.06
CA ARG A 5 -37.35 -53.50 22.66
C ARG A 5 -38.32 -53.40 23.85
N LYS A 6 -39.12 -52.32 23.87
CA LYS A 6 -40.61 -52.28 23.67
C LYS A 6 -41.09 -50.80 23.81
N HIS A 7 -41.67 -50.12 22.80
CA HIS A 7 -43.02 -50.27 22.17
C HIS A 7 -44.17 -49.80 23.09
N PHE A 8 -45.26 -49.12 22.70
CA PHE A 8 -45.81 -48.61 21.42
C PHE A 8 -47.13 -47.82 21.72
N ASN A 9 -47.46 -46.83 20.88
CA ASN A 9 -48.76 -46.47 20.23
C ASN A 9 -50.09 -46.38 21.03
N ILE A 10 -51.05 -45.49 20.68
CA ILE A 10 -51.94 -45.62 19.50
C ILE A 10 -52.62 -44.28 19.09
N TYR A 11 -52.82 -44.16 17.77
CA TYR A 11 -53.56 -43.19 16.94
C TYR A 11 -55.10 -43.30 16.98
N LEU A 12 -55.81 -42.19 16.68
CA LEU A 12 -56.97 -42.04 15.76
C LEU A 12 -57.42 -40.56 15.84
N GLY A 13 -57.86 -39.78 14.84
CA GLY A 13 -58.38 -39.95 13.47
C GLY A 13 -59.45 -38.84 13.28
N LEU A 14 -59.13 -37.74 12.59
CA LEU A 14 -59.64 -37.32 11.26
C LEU A 14 -61.15 -36.88 11.16
N VAL A 15 -61.36 -35.59 10.76
CA VAL A 15 -62.36 -35.04 9.76
C VAL A 15 -63.79 -34.67 10.23
N LEU A 16 -64.53 -33.61 9.76
CA LEU A 16 -64.69 -32.88 8.47
C LEU A 16 -65.35 -31.47 8.67
N LEU A 17 -64.99 -30.49 7.82
CA LEU A 17 -65.74 -29.44 7.05
C LEU A 17 -67.05 -28.79 7.60
N MET A 18 -67.53 -27.60 7.20
CA MET A 18 -67.15 -26.57 6.21
C MET A 18 -67.88 -25.23 6.53
N THR A 19 -67.36 -24.19 5.90
CA THR A 19 -67.76 -22.79 5.71
C THR A 19 -69.22 -22.47 5.33
N SER A 20 -69.72 -21.27 5.66
CA SER A 20 -70.10 -20.25 4.65
C SER A 20 -70.42 -18.87 5.25
N LEU A 21 -70.34 -17.87 4.37
CA LEU A 21 -70.34 -16.40 4.50
C LEU A 21 -71.71 -15.76 4.84
N GLY A 22 -71.71 -14.49 5.26
CA GLY A 22 -72.89 -13.62 5.13
C GLY A 22 -72.83 -12.28 5.87
N SER A 23 -72.98 -11.18 5.13
CA SER A 23 -72.73 -9.77 5.48
C SER A 23 -73.99 -8.96 5.93
N CYS A 24 -73.78 -7.70 6.33
CA CYS A 24 -74.69 -6.51 6.34
C CYS A 24 -75.64 -6.19 7.53
N VAL A 25 -75.25 -5.19 8.39
CA VAL A 25 -75.71 -3.77 8.51
C VAL A 25 -77.17 -3.42 8.03
N PRO A 26 -77.93 -2.41 8.56
CA PRO A 26 -78.37 -2.02 9.93
C PRO A 26 -79.87 -1.50 10.05
N THR A 27 -80.27 -0.97 11.24
CA THR A 27 -81.33 0.05 11.57
C THR A 27 -82.86 -0.27 11.44
N PRO A 28 -83.82 0.57 11.94
CA PRO A 28 -83.98 1.28 13.25
C PRO A 28 -85.44 1.29 13.82
N GLY A 29 -85.62 1.85 15.03
CA GLY A 29 -86.88 2.45 15.53
C GLY A 29 -87.40 1.91 16.87
N ASP A 30 -88.10 2.63 17.74
CA ASP A 30 -88.41 4.05 17.90
C ASP A 30 -89.07 4.21 19.30
N LYS A 31 -88.84 5.35 19.96
CA LYS A 31 -89.67 6.06 20.98
C LYS A 31 -89.76 5.65 22.48
N THR A 32 -89.30 6.65 23.28
CA THR A 32 -89.86 7.26 24.51
C THR A 32 -89.93 6.44 25.81
N ASN A 33 -89.19 6.83 26.87
CA ASN A 33 -89.54 7.89 27.83
C ASN A 33 -88.56 7.95 29.03
N ALA A 34 -88.33 9.16 29.51
CA ALA A 34 -88.00 9.59 30.88
C ALA A 34 -86.96 8.82 31.73
N GLY A 35 -85.81 9.48 31.92
CA GLY A 35 -85.26 9.77 33.26
C GLY A 35 -84.66 8.62 34.05
N LYS A 36 -83.32 8.54 34.05
CA LYS A 36 -82.53 8.16 35.24
C LYS A 36 -81.09 8.60 35.08
N ILE A 37 -80.62 9.33 36.11
CA ILE A 37 -79.24 9.72 36.33
C ILE A 37 -78.41 8.44 36.47
N SER A 38 -77.44 8.20 35.59
CA SER A 38 -76.38 7.21 35.80
C SER A 38 -75.03 7.91 35.90
N LYS A 39 -74.54 8.01 37.13
CA LYS A 39 -73.12 8.13 37.47
C LYS A 39 -72.34 7.01 36.80
N GLY A 40 -71.13 7.33 36.33
CA GLY A 40 -70.10 6.35 36.02
C GLY A 40 -69.78 6.21 34.54
N GLY A 41 -69.14 7.23 33.96
CA GLY A 41 -68.17 6.95 32.91
C GLY A 41 -67.06 6.11 33.55
N SER A 42 -67.09 4.80 33.36
CA SER A 42 -65.91 3.97 33.56
C SER A 42 -64.93 4.39 32.48
N VAL A 43 -64.02 5.31 32.82
CA VAL A 43 -62.72 5.32 32.17
C VAL A 43 -62.07 4.02 32.59
N THR A 44 -62.08 3.03 31.69
CA THR A 44 -61.18 1.89 31.83
C THR A 44 -59.78 2.47 31.74
N LEU A 45 -59.20 2.82 32.88
CA LEU A 45 -57.75 2.97 33.00
C LEU A 45 -57.21 1.58 32.71
N ILE A 46 -56.85 1.34 31.44
CA ILE A 46 -55.91 0.27 31.10
C ILE A 46 -54.74 0.49 32.08
N PRO A 47 -54.33 -0.50 32.89
CA PRO A 47 -53.14 -0.34 33.71
C PRO A 47 -52.02 0.04 32.74
N SER A 48 -51.57 1.29 32.82
CA SER A 48 -50.43 1.74 32.05
C SER A 48 -49.23 1.07 32.68
N GLU A 49 -48.90 -0.13 32.19
CA GLU A 49 -47.75 -0.90 32.63
C GLU A 49 -46.49 -0.05 32.48
N THR A 50 -45.64 -0.05 33.52
CA THR A 50 -44.30 0.55 33.46
C THR A 50 -43.57 -0.07 32.28
N PRO A 51 -42.93 0.72 31.40
CA PRO A 51 -42.26 0.17 30.23
C PRO A 51 -41.21 -0.87 30.65
N PHE A 52 -41.16 -1.98 29.92
CA PHE A 52 -40.18 -3.04 30.14
C PHE A 52 -39.19 -3.12 28.99
N ILE A 53 -37.92 -2.88 29.30
CA ILE A 53 -36.78 -3.04 28.41
C ILE A 53 -35.74 -3.95 29.10
N SER A 54 -34.96 -4.69 28.32
CA SER A 54 -33.88 -5.54 28.83
C SER A 54 -32.68 -5.52 27.89
N GLY A 55 -31.57 -6.14 28.31
CA GLY A 55 -30.34 -6.25 27.52
C GLY A 55 -29.12 -5.79 28.32
N VAL A 56 -27.93 -6.21 27.90
CA VAL A 56 -26.66 -5.80 28.50
C VAL A 56 -25.88 -5.02 27.45
N PRO A 57 -25.62 -3.72 27.64
CA PRO A 57 -24.78 -2.92 26.75
C PRO A 57 -23.40 -3.55 26.56
N THR A 58 -22.85 -3.42 25.36
CA THR A 58 -21.44 -3.74 25.14
C THR A 58 -20.61 -2.75 25.95
N VAL A 59 -19.77 -3.25 26.85
CA VAL A 59 -18.98 -2.42 27.80
C VAL A 59 -17.53 -2.20 27.34
N VAL A 60 -17.14 -2.79 26.22
CA VAL A 60 -15.80 -2.68 25.62
C VAL A 60 -15.95 -2.42 24.13
N THR A 61 -15.16 -1.50 23.60
CA THR A 61 -15.02 -1.28 22.16
C THR A 61 -13.60 -0.81 21.86
N ASN A 62 -13.28 -0.76 20.59
CA ASN A 62 -12.00 -0.29 20.09
C ASN A 62 -12.19 1.08 19.41
N GLN A 63 -11.16 1.94 19.51
CA GLN A 63 -11.06 3.23 18.85
C GLN A 63 -11.25 3.04 17.33
N ASP A 64 -11.98 3.96 16.70
CA ASP A 64 -12.32 3.96 15.27
C ASP A 64 -13.26 2.83 14.80
N LEU A 65 -13.64 1.88 15.66
CA LEU A 65 -14.65 0.87 15.32
C LEU A 65 -16.07 1.37 15.61
N LEU A 66 -17.04 0.93 14.80
CA LEU A 66 -18.45 1.25 15.02
C LEU A 66 -18.97 0.57 16.29
N TYR A 67 -19.31 1.36 17.31
CA TYR A 67 -20.09 0.91 18.45
C TYR A 67 -21.56 0.87 18.07
N SER A 68 -22.20 -0.29 18.28
CA SER A 68 -23.65 -0.44 18.13
C SER A 68 -24.22 -1.40 19.17
N TRP A 69 -25.28 -0.98 19.83
CA TRP A 69 -26.04 -1.82 20.77
C TRP A 69 -27.52 -1.40 20.77
N SER A 70 -28.44 -2.35 20.92
CA SER A 70 -29.87 -2.05 21.06
C SER A 70 -30.48 -2.81 22.24
N PRO A 71 -31.36 -2.18 23.04
CA PRO A 71 -32.12 -2.87 24.06
C PRO A 71 -33.14 -3.82 23.43
N THR A 72 -33.45 -4.91 24.13
CA THR A 72 -34.61 -5.74 23.83
C THR A 72 -35.87 -5.03 24.30
N LEU A 73 -36.81 -4.80 23.39
CA LEU A 73 -38.08 -4.13 23.64
C LEU A 73 -39.17 -5.15 23.94
N HIS A 74 -39.86 -5.01 25.07
CA HIS A 74 -41.04 -5.84 25.40
C HIS A 74 -42.35 -5.07 25.21
N ASP A 75 -42.26 -3.77 24.96
CA ASP A 75 -43.36 -2.85 24.73
C ASP A 75 -43.19 -2.12 23.39
N SER A 76 -44.32 -1.84 22.72
CA SER A 76 -44.36 -0.97 21.54
C SER A 76 -44.58 0.50 21.91
N GLY A 77 -44.10 1.42 21.06
CA GLY A 77 -44.38 2.86 21.20
C GLY A 77 -43.57 3.53 22.31
N LEU A 78 -42.40 2.99 22.63
CA LEU A 78 -41.48 3.58 23.59
C LEU A 78 -40.73 4.79 22.99
N ARG A 79 -40.35 5.72 23.87
CA ARG A 79 -39.35 6.76 23.56
C ARG A 79 -38.15 6.60 24.46
N PHE A 80 -36.97 7.02 24.02
CA PHE A 80 -35.72 6.82 24.74
C PHE A 80 -34.95 8.13 24.94
N SER A 81 -34.25 8.21 26.07
CA SER A 81 -33.19 9.20 26.33
C SER A 81 -32.02 8.52 27.00
N ALA A 82 -30.85 9.15 26.99
CA ALA A 82 -29.71 8.68 27.75
C ALA A 82 -28.93 9.85 28.38
N THR A 83 -28.28 9.58 29.50
CA THR A 83 -27.41 10.54 30.21
C THR A 83 -26.03 9.94 30.40
N GLY A 84 -25.00 10.78 30.52
CA GLY A 84 -23.62 10.31 30.68
C GLY A 84 -22.99 9.79 29.39
N LEU A 85 -23.63 10.00 28.24
CA LEU A 85 -23.06 9.63 26.94
C LEU A 85 -21.82 10.48 26.64
N PRO A 86 -20.72 9.89 26.14
CA PRO A 86 -19.61 10.64 25.57
C PRO A 86 -20.03 11.31 24.25
N GLY A 87 -19.29 12.32 23.81
CA GLY A 87 -19.64 13.11 22.61
C GLY A 87 -19.74 12.30 21.31
N TRP A 88 -19.13 11.12 21.26
CA TRP A 88 -19.14 10.22 20.11
C TRP A 88 -20.31 9.22 20.09
N LEU A 89 -21.08 9.09 21.18
CA LEU A 89 -22.14 8.10 21.33
C LEU A 89 -23.51 8.77 21.38
N SER A 90 -24.45 8.27 20.58
CA SER A 90 -25.81 8.79 20.48
C SER A 90 -26.85 7.69 20.76
N ILE A 91 -28.05 8.08 21.22
CA ILE A 91 -29.19 7.18 21.37
C ILE A 91 -30.30 7.52 20.38
N HIS A 92 -30.83 6.52 19.69
CA HIS A 92 -31.96 6.69 18.79
C HIS A 92 -33.28 6.75 19.57
N GLU A 93 -34.04 7.84 19.41
CA GLU A 93 -35.19 8.15 20.27
C GLU A 93 -36.33 7.11 20.26
N SER A 94 -36.51 6.34 19.18
CA SER A 94 -37.63 5.39 19.07
C SER A 94 -37.25 3.93 19.28
N THR A 95 -35.97 3.59 19.14
CA THR A 95 -35.48 2.19 19.24
C THR A 95 -34.63 1.97 20.47
N GLY A 96 -34.09 3.04 21.07
CA GLY A 96 -33.13 2.95 22.17
C GLY A 96 -31.75 2.48 21.72
N ALA A 97 -31.52 2.35 20.41
CA ALA A 97 -30.24 1.94 19.86
C ALA A 97 -29.16 2.97 20.20
N LEU A 98 -28.06 2.50 20.78
CA LEU A 98 -26.84 3.27 20.97
C LEU A 98 -25.91 3.06 19.79
N THR A 99 -25.49 4.14 19.14
CA THR A 99 -24.58 4.10 18.00
C THR A 99 -23.57 5.24 18.04
N GLY A 100 -22.32 4.95 17.70
CA GLY A 100 -21.24 5.94 17.74
C GLY A 100 -19.89 5.39 17.30
N ILE A 101 -18.92 6.27 17.06
CA ILE A 101 -17.54 5.88 16.71
C ILE A 101 -16.58 6.62 17.66
N PRO A 102 -15.97 5.94 18.64
CA PRO A 102 -15.02 6.57 19.54
C PRO A 102 -13.74 6.94 18.78
N ARG A 103 -13.32 8.21 18.89
CA ARG A 103 -12.08 8.70 18.27
C ARG A 103 -10.91 8.79 19.24
N GLU A 104 -11.17 8.59 20.53
CA GLU A 104 -10.19 8.61 21.62
C GLU A 104 -10.39 7.37 22.49
N SER A 105 -9.29 6.83 23.02
CA SER A 105 -9.33 5.74 24.00
C SER A 105 -9.70 6.26 25.39
N GLY A 106 -10.16 5.38 26.27
CA GLY A 106 -10.51 5.73 27.65
C GLY A 106 -11.85 5.17 28.12
N THR A 107 -12.19 5.45 29.37
CA THR A 107 -13.42 4.94 30.00
C THR A 107 -14.46 6.04 30.13
N THR A 108 -15.65 5.83 29.58
CA THR A 108 -16.82 6.65 29.92
C THR A 108 -17.67 5.92 30.95
N ASN A 109 -17.91 6.55 32.10
CA ASN A 109 -18.65 5.97 33.23
C ASN A 109 -20.07 6.57 33.35
N ASN A 110 -20.94 5.85 34.06
CA ASN A 110 -22.28 6.33 34.45
C ASN A 110 -23.24 6.61 33.28
N ILE A 111 -23.14 5.85 32.18
CA ILE A 111 -24.12 5.91 31.10
C ILE A 111 -25.42 5.27 31.57
N ARG A 112 -26.54 5.98 31.42
CA ARG A 112 -27.89 5.51 31.80
C ARG A 112 -28.83 5.66 30.63
N ILE A 113 -29.72 4.69 30.44
CA ILE A 113 -30.73 4.70 29.37
C ILE A 113 -32.11 4.70 30.00
N THR A 114 -32.95 5.65 29.62
CA THR A 114 -34.31 5.77 30.11
C THR A 114 -35.30 5.50 28.97
N ALA A 115 -36.19 4.54 29.16
CA ALA A 115 -37.31 4.26 28.27
C ALA A 115 -38.61 4.82 28.85
N TYR A 116 -39.39 5.51 28.03
CA TYR A 116 -40.63 6.18 28.41
C TYR A 116 -41.83 5.57 27.68
N LYS A 117 -42.95 5.45 28.39
CA LYS A 117 -44.29 5.16 27.86
C LYS A 117 -45.27 6.15 28.49
N GLY A 118 -45.52 7.25 27.80
CA GLY A 118 -46.21 8.41 28.39
C GLY A 118 -45.40 9.02 29.54
N ILE A 119 -46.00 9.10 30.74
CA ILE A 119 -45.34 9.64 31.95
C ILE A 119 -44.55 8.57 32.74
N LYS A 120 -44.67 7.29 32.37
CA LYS A 120 -43.98 6.18 33.05
C LYS A 120 -42.64 5.95 32.39
N PHE A 121 -41.65 5.57 33.19
CA PHE A 121 -40.32 5.26 32.70
C PHE A 121 -39.69 4.07 33.41
N THR A 122 -38.74 3.44 32.73
CA THR A 122 -37.81 2.44 33.25
C THR A 122 -36.41 2.91 32.89
N GLU A 123 -35.45 2.68 33.78
CA GLU A 123 -34.04 2.96 33.52
C GLU A 123 -33.25 1.66 33.46
N LEU A 124 -32.40 1.54 32.45
CA LEU A 124 -31.31 0.59 32.45
C LEU A 124 -30.17 1.21 33.25
N GLY A 125 -29.80 0.56 34.36
CA GLY A 125 -28.85 1.08 35.37
C GLY A 125 -27.49 1.49 34.79
N PRO A 126 -26.67 2.20 35.58
CA PRO A 126 -25.45 2.82 35.06
C PRO A 126 -24.47 1.75 34.59
N PHE A 127 -23.91 1.96 33.41
CA PHE A 127 -22.81 1.15 32.89
C PHE A 127 -21.65 2.05 32.43
N SER A 128 -20.53 1.41 32.13
CA SER A 128 -19.35 2.06 31.60
C SER A 128 -18.98 1.45 30.26
N VAL A 129 -18.39 2.26 29.38
CA VAL A 129 -17.80 1.79 28.12
C VAL A 129 -16.31 2.10 28.15
N GLN A 130 -15.49 1.07 28.06
CA GLN A 130 -14.04 1.16 27.85
C GLN A 130 -13.75 1.16 26.35
N VAL A 131 -13.02 2.18 25.88
CA VAL A 131 -12.47 2.23 24.54
C VAL A 131 -10.98 1.90 24.61
N TYR A 132 -10.56 0.83 23.95
CA TYR A 132 -9.14 0.51 23.73
C TYR A 132 -8.62 1.24 22.49
N GLY A 133 -7.38 1.68 22.49
CA GLY A 133 -6.74 2.38 21.39
C GLY A 133 -5.25 2.51 21.64
N ASP A 134 -4.55 3.08 20.67
CA ASP A 134 -3.09 3.05 20.61
C ASP A 134 -2.57 4.50 20.73
N PRO A 135 -1.73 4.83 21.74
CA PRO A 135 -1.38 6.21 22.05
C PRO A 135 -0.76 7.01 20.91
N LEU A 136 0.03 6.37 20.03
CA LEU A 136 0.74 7.02 18.94
C LEU A 136 -0.02 6.99 17.61
N LYS A 137 -1.22 6.38 17.57
CA LYS A 137 -2.04 6.34 16.34
C LYS A 137 -2.42 7.74 15.85
N GLU A 138 -2.56 8.71 16.75
CA GLU A 138 -2.85 10.10 16.37
C GLU A 138 -1.69 10.75 15.58
N ASN A 139 -0.47 10.26 15.75
CA ASN A 139 0.72 10.72 15.01
C ASN A 139 0.90 10.01 13.66
N ALA A 140 0.28 8.84 13.48
CA ALA A 140 0.35 8.01 12.27
C ALA A 140 -0.47 8.61 11.10
N TRP A 141 0.01 9.72 10.54
CA TRP A 141 -0.64 10.43 9.43
C TRP A 141 -0.90 9.55 8.20
N HIS A 142 -0.03 8.57 7.94
CA HIS A 142 -0.17 7.62 6.83
C HIS A 142 -1.41 6.72 6.94
N ILE A 143 -1.93 6.51 8.16
CA ILE A 143 -3.21 5.82 8.40
C ILE A 143 -4.37 6.80 8.27
N ARG A 144 -4.19 8.00 8.85
CA ARG A 144 -5.17 9.09 8.80
C ARG A 144 -4.49 10.45 8.98
N ASN A 145 -4.49 11.24 7.92
CA ASN A 145 -3.88 12.56 7.88
C ASN A 145 -4.94 13.62 8.22
N THR A 146 -4.78 14.20 9.40
CA THR A 146 -5.55 15.31 9.94
C THR A 146 -4.76 16.63 9.91
N GLY A 147 -3.63 16.65 9.20
CA GLY A 147 -2.67 17.77 9.18
C GLY A 147 -1.68 17.76 10.34
N GLN A 148 -1.57 16.65 11.07
CA GLN A 148 -0.60 16.49 12.15
C GLN A 148 0.84 16.42 11.62
N SER A 149 1.81 16.76 12.47
CA SER A 149 3.23 16.81 12.09
C SER A 149 4.02 15.54 12.35
N ASN A 150 3.45 14.57 13.07
CA ASN A 150 4.20 13.42 13.59
C ASN A 150 5.52 13.87 14.27
N PHE A 151 5.43 14.91 15.11
CA PHE A 151 6.54 15.59 15.79
C PHE A 151 7.63 16.24 14.91
N ALA A 152 7.42 16.34 13.59
CA ALA A 152 8.16 17.24 12.72
C ALA A 152 7.75 18.71 12.92
N ASN A 153 8.51 19.64 12.32
CA ASN A 153 8.23 21.07 12.37
C ASN A 153 6.94 21.46 11.63
N ASN A 154 6.66 20.80 10.50
CA ASN A 154 5.51 21.06 9.65
C ASN A 154 4.51 19.88 9.66
N GLY A 155 3.23 20.19 9.46
CA GLY A 155 2.16 19.23 9.29
C GLY A 155 1.97 18.76 7.84
N GLY A 156 1.13 17.74 7.66
CA GLY A 156 0.66 17.30 6.35
C GLY A 156 -0.58 18.05 5.83
N THR A 157 -1.08 17.63 4.68
CA THR A 157 -2.37 18.02 4.10
C THR A 157 -3.43 17.00 4.50
N VAL A 158 -4.57 17.46 5.01
CA VAL A 158 -5.68 16.60 5.45
C VAL A 158 -6.14 15.69 4.30
N GLY A 159 -6.29 14.39 4.56
CA GLY A 159 -6.74 13.39 3.59
C GLY A 159 -5.63 12.76 2.75
N GLU A 160 -4.41 13.30 2.78
CA GLU A 160 -3.25 12.68 2.12
C GLU A 160 -2.73 11.51 2.97
N ASP A 161 -3.44 10.38 2.87
CA ASP A 161 -3.21 9.11 3.56
C ASP A 161 -3.71 7.94 2.69
N ILE A 162 -3.66 6.70 3.22
CA ILE A 162 -4.09 5.51 2.47
C ILE A 162 -5.60 5.22 2.57
N ASN A 163 -6.39 6.10 3.19
CA ASN A 163 -7.83 5.93 3.41
C ASN A 163 -8.21 4.62 4.14
N LEU A 164 -7.51 4.30 5.25
CA LEU A 164 -7.65 3.03 5.97
C LEU A 164 -8.86 2.96 6.94
N ASP A 165 -9.36 4.12 7.37
CA ASP A 165 -10.32 4.24 8.49
C ASP A 165 -11.57 3.34 8.31
N GLU A 166 -12.16 3.31 7.11
CA GLU A 166 -13.38 2.53 6.82
C GLU A 166 -13.15 1.01 6.80
N VAL A 167 -11.98 0.58 6.32
CA VAL A 167 -11.61 -0.83 6.25
C VAL A 167 -11.56 -1.44 7.65
N LEU A 168 -10.83 -0.78 8.55
CA LEU A 168 -10.74 -1.21 9.94
C LEU A 168 -12.11 -1.10 10.61
N ARG A 169 -12.88 -0.03 10.36
CA ARG A 169 -14.22 0.17 10.93
C ARG A 169 -15.16 -1.00 10.62
N THR A 170 -15.02 -1.64 9.46
CA THR A 170 -15.86 -2.78 9.04
C THR A 170 -15.32 -4.15 9.44
N GLY A 171 -14.21 -4.20 10.18
CA GLY A 171 -13.70 -5.43 10.80
C GLY A 171 -12.73 -6.24 9.93
N ASN A 172 -12.08 -5.61 8.95
CA ASN A 172 -11.02 -6.22 8.17
C ASN A 172 -9.65 -5.80 8.72
N PHE A 173 -8.86 -6.75 9.21
CA PHE A 173 -7.61 -6.52 9.94
C PHE A 173 -6.41 -7.31 9.37
N GLY A 174 -6.61 -8.04 8.27
CA GLY A 174 -5.58 -8.86 7.60
C GLY A 174 -5.34 -10.20 8.29
N LYS A 175 -6.37 -10.70 9.00
CA LYS A 175 -6.28 -11.85 9.88
C LYS A 175 -5.67 -13.09 9.22
N ASP A 176 -4.66 -13.65 9.88
CA ASP A 176 -3.97 -14.90 9.54
C ASP A 176 -3.21 -14.89 8.20
N ILE A 177 -3.12 -13.75 7.51
CA ILE A 177 -2.32 -13.61 6.29
C ILE A 177 -0.83 -13.52 6.65
N LYS A 178 0.00 -14.35 6.04
CA LYS A 178 1.44 -14.43 6.36
C LYS A 178 2.26 -13.50 5.47
N VAL A 179 2.94 -12.54 6.08
CA VAL A 179 3.81 -11.58 5.42
C VAL A 179 5.26 -11.84 5.82
N GLY A 180 6.09 -12.20 4.85
CA GLY A 180 7.54 -12.27 4.99
C GLY A 180 8.16 -10.88 4.88
N VAL A 181 8.93 -10.47 5.87
CA VAL A 181 9.71 -9.23 5.87
C VAL A 181 11.16 -9.59 5.57
N SER A 182 11.57 -9.44 4.32
CA SER A 182 12.97 -9.67 3.92
C SER A 182 13.77 -8.39 4.05
N ASP A 183 14.60 -8.32 5.10
CA ASP A 183 15.21 -7.07 5.54
C ASP A 183 16.47 -7.34 6.39
N THR A 184 16.91 -6.36 7.19
CA THR A 184 18.09 -6.44 8.07
C THR A 184 17.90 -7.40 9.25
N GLY A 185 16.66 -7.65 9.63
CA GLY A 185 16.30 -8.35 10.86
C GLY A 185 14.82 -8.20 11.17
N LEU A 186 14.44 -8.64 12.36
CA LEU A 186 13.14 -8.37 12.99
C LEU A 186 13.28 -8.58 14.50
N ASP A 187 12.93 -7.56 15.29
CA ASP A 187 12.78 -7.69 16.74
C ASP A 187 11.52 -8.51 17.05
N ILE A 188 11.69 -9.84 17.06
CA ILE A 188 10.58 -10.78 17.24
C ILE A 188 9.96 -10.74 18.64
N ASP A 189 10.65 -10.16 19.61
CA ASP A 189 10.20 -9.99 20.99
C ASP A 189 9.64 -8.58 21.26
N HIS A 190 9.59 -7.71 20.24
CA HIS A 190 9.06 -6.36 20.37
C HIS A 190 7.63 -6.41 20.93
N PRO A 191 7.30 -5.62 21.98
CA PRO A 191 6.02 -5.71 22.70
C PRO A 191 4.80 -5.46 21.82
N ASP A 192 4.97 -4.72 20.73
CA ASP A 192 3.92 -4.39 19.76
C ASP A 192 3.91 -5.28 18.50
N LEU A 193 4.79 -6.30 18.43
CA LEU A 193 4.88 -7.22 17.28
C LEU A 193 4.75 -8.70 17.66
N PHE A 194 5.23 -9.11 18.84
CA PHE A 194 5.48 -10.52 19.17
C PHE A 194 4.25 -11.44 19.01
N VAL A 195 3.02 -10.94 19.23
CA VAL A 195 1.78 -11.72 19.06
C VAL A 195 1.43 -12.01 17.59
N ASN A 196 1.99 -11.22 16.68
CA ASN A 196 1.83 -11.38 15.24
C ASN A 196 3.00 -12.13 14.59
N VAL A 197 4.12 -12.30 15.29
CA VAL A 197 5.27 -13.07 14.76
C VAL A 197 5.00 -14.58 14.78
N LEU A 198 5.29 -15.27 13.66
CA LEU A 198 5.13 -16.72 13.54
C LEU A 198 6.43 -17.46 13.85
N ASN A 199 6.54 -17.98 15.06
CA ASN A 199 7.58 -18.94 15.42
C ASN A 199 7.12 -20.39 15.10
N PRO A 200 8.00 -21.25 14.53
CA PRO A 200 9.42 -21.05 14.26
C PRO A 200 9.74 -20.70 12.79
N LEU A 201 8.88 -19.94 12.08
CA LEU A 201 9.04 -19.73 10.62
C LEU A 201 10.12 -18.69 10.25
N ASN A 202 10.56 -17.87 11.20
CA ASN A 202 11.58 -16.85 10.98
C ASN A 202 12.92 -17.46 10.50
N LYS A 203 13.69 -16.66 9.75
CA LYS A 203 14.95 -17.07 9.15
C LYS A 203 16.14 -16.26 9.66
N ASP A 204 17.15 -16.97 10.16
CA ASP A 204 18.49 -16.47 10.36
C ASP A 204 19.44 -17.07 9.31
N TYR A 205 19.74 -16.29 8.27
CA TYR A 205 20.61 -16.69 7.17
C TYR A 205 22.10 -16.81 7.52
N LYS A 206 22.49 -16.53 8.77
CA LYS A 206 23.82 -16.90 9.30
C LYS A 206 23.90 -18.40 9.64
N THR A 207 22.76 -19.05 9.81
CA THR A 207 22.69 -20.48 10.11
C THR A 207 22.71 -21.33 8.84
N SER A 208 22.75 -22.66 8.97
CA SER A 208 22.63 -23.57 7.82
C SER A 208 21.16 -23.76 7.41
N ALA A 209 20.91 -24.01 6.13
CA ALA A 209 19.60 -24.43 5.62
C ALA A 209 18.97 -25.51 6.51
N PRO A 210 17.67 -25.42 6.87
CA PRO A 210 16.65 -24.52 6.30
C PRO A 210 16.59 -23.12 6.94
N TYR A 211 17.67 -22.66 7.58
CA TYR A 211 17.84 -21.28 8.08
C TYR A 211 16.88 -20.85 9.19
N PHE A 212 16.11 -21.77 9.81
CA PHE A 212 15.22 -21.41 10.91
C PHE A 212 16.01 -20.85 12.09
N GLY A 213 15.62 -19.67 12.56
CA GLY A 213 16.32 -19.00 13.65
C GLY A 213 15.73 -17.64 13.97
N ASP A 214 16.26 -17.04 15.03
CA ASP A 214 15.98 -15.66 15.39
C ASP A 214 16.69 -14.74 14.39
N PRO A 215 15.96 -13.94 13.58
CA PRO A 215 16.55 -13.05 12.60
C PRO A 215 17.42 -11.97 13.26
N GLY A 216 17.20 -11.69 14.56
CA GLY A 216 17.91 -10.70 15.34
C GLY A 216 17.58 -9.27 14.93
N VAL A 217 18.27 -8.32 15.56
CA VAL A 217 18.19 -6.88 15.25
C VAL A 217 19.53 -6.37 14.73
N ALA A 218 19.50 -5.47 13.75
CA ALA A 218 20.70 -4.85 13.22
C ALA A 218 21.31 -3.80 14.16
N THR A 219 22.64 -3.67 14.15
CA THR A 219 23.37 -2.66 14.92
C THR A 219 23.05 -1.25 14.41
N GLY A 220 22.70 -0.32 15.29
CA GLY A 220 22.36 1.06 14.91
C GLY A 220 20.87 1.31 14.65
N GLY A 221 20.05 0.27 14.77
CA GLY A 221 18.60 0.24 14.58
C GLY A 221 18.17 -0.69 13.46
N ASP A 222 17.17 -1.53 13.75
CA ASP A 222 16.70 -2.54 12.81
C ASP A 222 15.61 -2.00 11.87
N HIS A 223 15.99 -1.82 10.61
CA HIS A 223 15.12 -1.36 9.54
C HIS A 223 13.90 -2.29 9.36
N GLY A 224 14.12 -3.62 9.41
CA GLY A 224 13.06 -4.62 9.29
C GLY A 224 12.01 -4.57 10.39
N THR A 225 12.38 -4.21 11.62
CA THR A 225 11.44 -3.99 12.72
C THR A 225 10.49 -2.82 12.44
N SER A 226 10.99 -1.72 11.87
CA SER A 226 10.15 -0.60 11.45
C SER A 226 9.24 -0.93 10.27
N VAL A 227 9.73 -1.71 9.30
CA VAL A 227 8.92 -2.27 8.20
C VAL A 227 7.79 -3.14 8.73
N ALA A 228 8.09 -4.03 9.67
CA ALA A 228 7.11 -4.93 10.27
C ALA A 228 6.01 -4.20 11.06
N GLY A 229 6.34 -3.11 11.76
CA GLY A 229 5.37 -2.27 12.45
C GLY A 229 4.36 -1.60 11.53
N ILE A 230 4.81 -1.11 10.36
CA ILE A 230 3.91 -0.54 9.36
C ILE A 230 2.92 -1.59 8.86
N ILE A 231 3.37 -2.83 8.68
CA ILE A 231 2.52 -3.94 8.22
C ILE A 231 1.52 -4.32 9.32
N ALA A 232 2.00 -4.67 10.51
CA ALA A 232 1.22 -5.42 11.50
C ALA A 232 1.56 -5.12 12.97
N ALA A 233 1.95 -3.89 13.31
CA ALA A 233 1.89 -3.45 14.72
C ALA A 233 0.48 -3.69 15.27
N VAL A 234 0.40 -4.20 16.50
CA VAL A 234 -0.84 -4.73 17.06
C VAL A 234 -1.81 -3.60 17.37
N GLY A 235 -3.03 -3.69 16.85
CA GLY A 235 -4.05 -2.69 17.11
C GLY A 235 -4.74 -2.85 18.46
N TRP A 236 -5.09 -1.71 19.06
CA TRP A 236 -5.91 -1.58 20.27
C TRP A 236 -5.36 -2.27 21.51
N ASN A 237 -4.04 -2.34 21.66
CA ASN A 237 -3.38 -2.98 22.80
C ASN A 237 -2.94 -1.99 23.90
N GLY A 238 -3.12 -0.69 23.68
CA GLY A 238 -2.79 0.35 24.65
C GLY A 238 -1.33 0.81 24.63
N ILE A 239 -0.54 0.38 23.65
CA ILE A 239 0.83 0.84 23.42
C ILE A 239 0.98 1.26 21.95
N GLY A 240 2.03 2.01 21.64
CA GLY A 240 2.47 2.17 20.26
C GLY A 240 1.49 2.81 19.28
N SER A 241 1.71 2.46 18.02
CA SER A 241 0.90 2.85 16.86
C SER A 241 0.01 1.67 16.45
N ARG A 242 -0.37 1.58 15.16
CA ARG A 242 -1.13 0.46 14.60
C ARG A 242 -0.60 0.14 13.22
N GLY A 243 -0.50 -1.15 12.89
CA GLY A 243 -0.16 -1.57 11.53
C GLY A 243 -1.33 -1.37 10.56
N VAL A 244 -1.06 -1.37 9.26
CA VAL A 244 -2.09 -1.35 8.22
C VAL A 244 -2.99 -2.58 8.33
N ALA A 245 -2.40 -3.75 8.61
CA ALA A 245 -3.07 -5.02 8.82
C ALA A 245 -2.73 -5.58 10.23
N PRO A 246 -3.37 -5.07 11.29
CA PRO A 246 -2.96 -5.32 12.68
C PRO A 246 -3.14 -6.78 13.16
N GLU A 247 -3.82 -7.64 12.39
CA GLU A 247 -3.94 -9.08 12.66
C GLU A 247 -3.21 -9.97 11.64
N ALA A 248 -2.47 -9.38 10.70
CA ALA A 248 -1.57 -10.11 9.82
C ALA A 248 -0.42 -10.75 10.62
N LYS A 249 0.18 -11.78 10.04
CA LYS A 249 1.22 -12.58 10.66
C LYS A 249 2.56 -12.32 10.01
N LEU A 250 3.59 -12.10 10.83
CA LEU A 250 4.91 -11.67 10.41
C LEU A 250 5.90 -12.85 10.44
N VAL A 251 6.75 -12.91 9.42
CA VAL A 251 7.92 -13.79 9.37
C VAL A 251 9.13 -12.96 8.98
N GLY A 252 10.09 -12.80 9.88
CA GLY A 252 11.34 -12.07 9.62
C GLY A 252 12.32 -12.93 8.84
N LEU A 253 12.88 -12.38 7.76
CA LEU A 253 13.93 -12.97 6.93
C LEU A 253 15.11 -11.98 6.91
N ASN A 254 16.18 -12.25 7.66
CA ASN A 254 17.29 -11.29 7.81
C ASN A 254 18.26 -11.27 6.60
N TYR A 255 17.72 -11.21 5.39
CA TYR A 255 18.47 -11.26 4.13
C TYR A 255 19.56 -10.16 4.00
N LEU A 256 19.34 -9.00 4.63
CA LEU A 256 20.28 -7.88 4.70
C LEU A 256 21.03 -7.83 6.04
N GLY A 257 20.88 -8.85 6.88
CA GLY A 257 21.44 -8.86 8.23
C GLY A 257 22.96 -8.81 8.23
N THR A 258 23.53 -8.13 9.22
CA THR A 258 24.98 -8.03 9.37
C THR A 258 25.64 -9.41 9.41
N GLY A 259 26.57 -9.64 8.48
CA GLY A 259 27.29 -10.91 8.35
C GLY A 259 26.56 -11.99 7.54
N VAL A 260 25.38 -11.70 6.98
CA VAL A 260 24.69 -12.58 6.02
C VAL A 260 25.32 -12.44 4.65
N THR A 261 25.64 -13.58 4.02
CA THR A 261 26.08 -13.63 2.62
C THR A 261 24.89 -13.96 1.74
N GLN A 262 24.56 -13.06 0.81
CA GLN A 262 23.47 -13.21 -0.16
C GLN A 262 23.83 -14.18 -1.29
N SER A 263 24.18 -15.41 -0.93
CA SER A 263 24.42 -16.48 -1.90
C SER A 263 23.15 -16.79 -2.69
N THR A 264 23.29 -17.39 -3.89
CA THR A 264 22.14 -17.86 -4.68
C THR A 264 21.18 -18.72 -3.85
N ALA A 265 21.68 -19.58 -2.96
CA ALA A 265 20.83 -20.41 -2.11
C ALA A 265 19.97 -19.59 -1.12
N VAL A 266 20.55 -18.56 -0.51
CA VAL A 266 19.82 -17.64 0.41
C VAL A 266 18.83 -16.79 -0.38
N HIS A 267 19.24 -16.29 -1.54
CA HIS A 267 18.39 -15.50 -2.43
C HIS A 267 17.17 -16.30 -2.92
N LEU A 268 17.33 -17.59 -3.24
CA LEU A 268 16.23 -18.49 -3.57
C LEU A 268 15.35 -18.81 -2.36
N ASP A 269 15.95 -19.03 -1.17
CA ASP A 269 15.19 -19.37 0.04
C ASP A 269 14.25 -18.23 0.48
N GLN A 270 14.69 -16.96 0.42
CA GLN A 270 13.85 -15.82 0.81
C GLN A 270 12.60 -15.66 -0.06
N ALA A 271 12.64 -16.08 -1.33
CA ALA A 271 11.50 -16.07 -2.25
C ALA A 271 10.70 -17.38 -2.24
N SER A 272 11.02 -18.27 -1.30
CA SER A 272 10.38 -19.58 -1.13
C SER A 272 9.58 -19.64 0.19
N GLY A 273 8.96 -20.78 0.46
CA GLY A 273 8.21 -21.03 1.70
C GLY A 273 6.69 -20.95 1.55
N ASP A 274 5.99 -20.98 2.67
CA ASP A 274 4.52 -20.90 2.75
C ASP A 274 4.11 -19.53 3.32
N LEU A 275 4.37 -18.48 2.54
CA LEU A 275 4.02 -17.10 2.83
C LEU A 275 3.06 -16.56 1.79
N ASP A 276 2.15 -15.69 2.19
CA ASP A 276 1.15 -15.11 1.29
C ASP A 276 1.69 -13.86 0.57
N VAL A 277 2.45 -13.04 1.29
CA VAL A 277 3.03 -11.77 0.83
C VAL A 277 4.51 -11.74 1.18
N TYR A 278 5.34 -11.30 0.24
CA TYR A 278 6.76 -11.03 0.43
C TYR A 278 6.98 -9.53 0.34
N ASN A 279 7.50 -8.93 1.41
CA ASN A 279 7.89 -7.53 1.46
C ASN A 279 9.41 -7.42 1.33
N TYR A 280 9.85 -6.78 0.25
CA TYR A 280 11.26 -6.52 -0.07
C TYR A 280 11.50 -5.02 0.02
N SER A 281 11.69 -4.53 1.24
CA SER A 281 11.96 -3.11 1.50
C SER A 281 13.43 -2.74 1.28
N TYR A 282 14.01 -3.25 0.18
CA TYR A 282 15.40 -3.04 -0.20
C TYR A 282 15.54 -2.89 -1.72
N GLY A 283 16.74 -2.51 -2.17
CA GLY A 283 17.11 -2.44 -3.58
C GLY A 283 18.62 -2.32 -3.71
N SER A 284 19.10 -2.28 -4.95
CA SER A 284 20.51 -2.04 -5.26
C SER A 284 20.81 -0.55 -5.28
N SER A 285 21.88 -0.13 -4.60
CA SER A 285 22.46 1.21 -4.73
C SER A 285 23.31 1.29 -6.00
N PHE A 286 23.22 2.40 -6.74
CA PHE A 286 24.15 2.98 -7.72
C PHE A 286 25.37 2.16 -8.20
N TYR A 287 25.23 0.93 -8.72
CA TYR A 287 26.34 0.23 -9.40
C TYR A 287 25.83 -0.75 -10.47
N PRO A 288 26.44 -0.75 -11.68
CA PRO A 288 25.87 -1.36 -12.88
C PRO A 288 26.16 -2.87 -13.04
N THR A 289 26.56 -3.59 -12.00
CA THR A 289 27.17 -4.92 -12.23
C THR A 289 26.18 -6.03 -12.55
N ALA A 290 24.87 -5.82 -12.36
CA ALA A 290 23.81 -6.67 -12.93
C ALA A 290 22.46 -5.95 -12.92
N LEU A 291 22.07 -5.36 -14.05
CA LEU A 291 20.73 -4.76 -14.22
C LEU A 291 19.60 -5.81 -14.25
N ASN A 292 19.93 -7.09 -14.46
CA ASN A 292 18.94 -8.14 -14.69
C ASN A 292 18.94 -9.17 -13.56
N ALA A 293 17.75 -9.63 -13.18
CA ALA A 293 17.57 -10.71 -12.22
C ALA A 293 18.18 -12.04 -12.72
N ASP A 294 18.69 -12.84 -11.78
CA ASP A 294 19.21 -14.18 -12.07
C ASP A 294 18.08 -15.11 -12.55
N SER A 295 18.32 -15.85 -13.64
CA SER A 295 17.30 -16.74 -14.25
C SER A 295 16.73 -17.79 -13.28
N THR A 296 17.54 -18.33 -12.36
CA THR A 296 17.08 -19.31 -11.38
C THR A 296 16.17 -18.68 -10.33
N TYR A 297 16.41 -17.41 -10.00
CA TYR A 297 15.55 -16.65 -9.13
C TYR A 297 14.22 -16.29 -9.80
N ILE A 298 14.25 -15.90 -11.07
CA ILE A 298 13.03 -15.70 -11.87
C ILE A 298 12.18 -16.97 -11.88
N ASP A 299 12.80 -18.14 -12.08
CA ASP A 299 12.10 -19.43 -12.02
C ASP A 299 11.48 -19.71 -10.64
N GLN A 300 12.19 -19.38 -9.56
CA GLN A 300 11.67 -19.52 -8.19
C GLN A 300 10.48 -18.60 -7.92
N VAL A 301 10.52 -17.34 -8.37
CA VAL A 301 9.39 -16.41 -8.28
C VAL A 301 8.20 -16.93 -9.09
N LYS A 302 8.43 -17.37 -10.34
CA LYS A 302 7.38 -17.99 -11.19
C LYS A 302 6.79 -19.24 -10.56
N TYR A 303 7.59 -20.04 -9.86
CA TYR A 303 7.11 -21.17 -9.08
C TYR A 303 6.18 -20.72 -7.94
N GLY A 304 6.56 -19.69 -7.18
CA GLY A 304 5.70 -19.11 -6.13
C GLY A 304 4.36 -18.61 -6.68
N LEU A 305 4.39 -17.84 -7.76
CA LEU A 305 3.20 -17.31 -8.44
C LEU A 305 2.23 -18.38 -8.94
N SER A 306 2.72 -19.58 -9.25
CA SER A 306 1.91 -20.67 -9.83
C SER A 306 1.50 -21.75 -8.82
N THR A 307 2.19 -21.87 -7.68
CA THR A 307 1.99 -22.99 -6.74
C THR A 307 1.55 -22.56 -5.34
N GLN A 308 2.03 -21.41 -4.85
CA GLN A 308 1.70 -20.96 -3.50
C GLN A 308 0.23 -20.53 -3.40
N ARG A 309 -0.28 -20.47 -2.16
CA ARG A 309 -1.68 -20.12 -1.87
C ARG A 309 -2.70 -21.00 -2.63
N GLY A 310 -2.35 -22.28 -2.83
CA GLY A 310 -3.18 -23.23 -3.59
C GLY A 310 -3.30 -22.88 -5.07
N GLY A 311 -2.24 -22.35 -5.67
CA GLY A 311 -2.20 -21.92 -7.08
C GLY A 311 -2.73 -20.50 -7.34
N LYS A 312 -3.10 -19.76 -6.29
CA LYS A 312 -3.45 -18.33 -6.39
C LYS A 312 -2.21 -17.43 -6.49
N GLY A 313 -1.05 -17.95 -6.10
CA GLY A 313 0.25 -17.29 -6.10
C GLY A 313 0.41 -16.27 -5.00
N SER A 314 1.60 -16.23 -4.42
CA SER A 314 1.99 -15.20 -3.46
C SER A 314 2.26 -13.87 -4.14
N VAL A 315 2.22 -12.79 -3.35
CA VAL A 315 2.40 -11.41 -3.85
C VAL A 315 3.76 -10.89 -3.40
N TYR A 316 4.53 -10.36 -4.34
CA TYR A 316 5.85 -9.78 -4.08
C TYR A 316 5.76 -8.26 -4.20
N VAL A 317 6.07 -7.56 -3.10
CA VAL A 317 6.01 -6.09 -3.00
C VAL A 317 7.41 -5.57 -2.75
N LYS A 318 7.86 -4.63 -3.58
CA LYS A 318 9.27 -4.21 -3.67
C LYS A 318 9.38 -2.68 -3.64
N SER A 319 10.31 -2.16 -2.86
CA SER A 319 10.63 -0.73 -2.83
C SER A 319 11.28 -0.27 -4.13
N ALA A 320 10.84 0.88 -4.67
CA ALA A 320 11.37 1.42 -5.91
C ALA A 320 12.78 2.07 -5.82
N GLY A 321 13.25 2.39 -4.60
CA GLY A 321 14.52 3.08 -4.38
C GLY A 321 14.35 4.52 -3.88
N ASN A 322 15.44 5.08 -3.33
CA ASN A 322 15.46 6.37 -2.63
C ASN A 322 16.45 7.36 -3.26
N SER A 323 16.76 7.17 -4.55
CA SER A 323 17.91 7.80 -5.19
C SER A 323 17.53 8.89 -6.20
N PHE A 324 16.30 9.42 -6.15
CA PHE A 324 15.88 10.48 -7.08
C PHE A 324 16.66 11.79 -6.90
N GLN A 325 17.22 12.02 -5.70
CA GLN A 325 18.00 13.22 -5.37
C GLN A 325 19.26 12.89 -4.57
N GLU A 326 19.70 11.63 -4.51
CA GLU A 326 20.94 11.28 -3.80
C GLU A 326 22.14 11.78 -4.60
N CYS A 327 22.60 12.98 -4.24
CA CYS A 327 23.93 13.45 -4.54
C CYS A 327 24.83 12.86 -3.42
N ASP A 328 25.54 11.76 -3.69
CA ASP A 328 26.43 11.18 -2.68
C ASP A 328 27.68 12.06 -2.50
N PHE A 329 27.64 12.93 -1.49
CA PHE A 329 28.74 13.78 -1.08
C PHE A 329 29.77 13.06 -0.17
N SER A 330 29.55 11.78 0.18
CA SER A 330 30.33 11.11 1.22
C SER A 330 31.75 10.70 0.79
N ASN A 331 32.06 10.75 -0.51
CA ASN A 331 33.39 10.46 -1.06
C ASN A 331 34.26 11.69 -1.37
N GLY A 332 33.91 12.88 -0.86
CA GLY A 332 34.80 14.04 -0.94
C GLY A 332 34.97 14.65 -2.34
N SER A 333 34.04 14.38 -3.26
CA SER A 333 33.99 14.98 -4.60
C SER A 333 33.47 16.42 -4.56
N PHE A 334 34.16 17.27 -3.79
CA PHE A 334 33.82 18.69 -3.59
C PHE A 334 34.17 19.60 -4.78
N PHE A 335 34.63 19.05 -5.91
CA PHE A 335 35.37 19.83 -6.91
C PHE A 335 34.67 20.11 -8.24
N LEU A 336 33.43 19.64 -8.47
CA LEU A 336 32.83 19.72 -9.82
C LEU A 336 31.42 20.32 -9.93
N GLY A 337 30.80 20.85 -8.87
CA GLY A 337 29.46 21.46 -9.01
C GLY A 337 28.41 20.52 -9.63
N LEU A 338 28.53 19.22 -9.36
CA LEU A 338 27.80 18.17 -10.07
C LEU A 338 26.32 18.10 -9.67
N MET A 339 25.48 18.08 -10.70
CA MET A 339 24.02 18.00 -10.71
C MET A 339 23.51 16.72 -10.01
N CYS A 340 22.37 16.81 -9.32
CA CYS A 340 21.69 15.64 -8.75
C CYS A 340 20.79 15.02 -9.84
N PHE A 341 21.18 13.86 -10.37
CA PHE A 341 20.47 13.18 -11.46
C PHE A 341 19.35 12.28 -10.95
N SER A 342 18.27 12.16 -11.72
CA SER A 342 17.16 11.27 -11.40
C SER A 342 17.56 9.79 -11.53
N HIS A 343 17.54 9.04 -10.43
CA HIS A 343 17.70 7.58 -10.48
C HIS A 343 16.37 6.92 -10.86
N SER A 344 16.36 6.27 -12.02
CA SER A 344 15.20 5.52 -12.49
C SER A 344 15.03 4.23 -11.68
N SER A 345 13.82 3.93 -11.24
CA SER A 345 13.51 2.64 -10.58
C SER A 345 13.66 1.44 -11.51
N ASN A 346 13.84 1.66 -12.81
CA ASN A 346 14.17 0.62 -13.79
C ASN A 346 15.66 0.21 -13.79
N LEU A 347 16.50 0.89 -12.99
CA LEU A 347 17.93 0.56 -12.85
C LEU A 347 18.23 -0.31 -11.62
N GLY A 348 17.22 -0.60 -10.80
CA GLY A 348 17.33 -1.53 -9.69
C GLY A 348 17.22 -2.97 -10.17
N SER A 349 18.08 -3.85 -9.66
CA SER A 349 17.99 -5.28 -9.95
C SER A 349 16.63 -5.84 -9.51
N GLU A 350 16.01 -6.69 -10.34
CA GLU A 350 14.70 -7.32 -10.14
C GLU A 350 13.50 -6.38 -10.30
N ASP A 351 13.69 -5.07 -10.35
CA ASP A 351 12.60 -4.11 -10.47
C ASP A 351 12.00 -4.13 -11.90
N GLU A 352 12.65 -4.81 -12.85
CA GLU A 352 12.16 -5.09 -14.19
C GLU A 352 11.20 -6.30 -14.24
N LEU A 353 11.02 -7.04 -13.14
CA LEU A 353 10.17 -8.22 -13.11
C LEU A 353 8.68 -7.82 -13.12
N PRO A 354 7.89 -8.23 -14.13
CA PRO A 354 6.48 -7.82 -14.29
C PRO A 354 5.56 -8.34 -13.19
N TRP A 355 6.04 -9.28 -12.38
CA TRP A 355 5.30 -9.93 -11.32
C TRP A 355 5.37 -9.19 -9.99
N TYR A 356 6.36 -8.31 -9.83
CA TYR A 356 6.48 -7.49 -8.63
C TYR A 356 5.49 -6.34 -8.64
N ILE A 357 5.15 -5.90 -7.45
CA ILE A 357 4.49 -4.62 -7.20
C ILE A 357 5.60 -3.67 -6.72
N VAL A 358 6.19 -2.92 -7.65
CA VAL A 358 7.21 -1.91 -7.33
C VAL A 358 6.52 -0.64 -6.85
N VAL A 359 6.91 -0.15 -5.67
CA VAL A 359 6.18 0.89 -4.94
C VAL A 359 7.01 2.18 -4.78
N GLY A 360 6.47 3.29 -5.29
CA GLY A 360 7.00 4.64 -5.07
C GLY A 360 6.51 5.25 -3.75
N ALA A 361 7.20 6.27 -3.25
CA ALA A 361 6.87 6.95 -1.99
C ALA A 361 6.26 8.34 -2.19
N THR A 362 5.23 8.64 -1.41
CA THR A 362 4.60 9.97 -1.30
C THR A 362 4.80 10.56 0.09
N ASN A 363 4.83 11.89 0.20
CA ASN A 363 4.94 12.57 1.48
C ASN A 363 3.57 13.02 2.01
N ALA A 364 3.57 13.58 3.22
CA ALA A 364 2.35 14.00 3.91
C ALA A 364 1.59 15.16 3.24
N LEU A 365 2.09 15.71 2.13
CA LEU A 365 1.47 16.78 1.35
C LEU A 365 0.78 16.28 0.07
N GLY A 366 0.78 14.97 -0.20
CA GLY A 366 0.12 14.40 -1.38
C GLY A 366 0.93 14.49 -2.67
N VAL A 367 2.26 14.59 -2.55
CA VAL A 367 3.20 14.63 -3.68
C VAL A 367 4.31 13.60 -3.49
N LYS A 368 5.09 13.33 -4.54
CA LYS A 368 6.25 12.43 -4.48
C LYS A 368 7.18 12.84 -3.33
N SER A 369 7.58 11.88 -2.49
CA SER A 369 8.65 12.11 -1.51
C SER A 369 9.92 12.57 -2.23
N SER A 370 10.66 13.50 -1.64
CA SER A 370 11.87 14.10 -2.24
C SER A 370 12.82 13.04 -2.84
N TYR A 371 13.14 12.02 -2.04
CA TYR A 371 14.05 10.93 -2.39
C TYR A 371 13.47 9.86 -3.33
N SER A 372 12.14 9.70 -3.46
CA SER A 372 11.56 8.52 -4.12
C SER A 372 12.01 8.39 -5.56
N SER A 373 12.68 7.29 -5.90
CA SER A 373 12.98 6.90 -7.27
C SER A 373 11.68 6.79 -8.08
N ALA A 374 11.80 7.06 -9.37
CA ALA A 374 10.70 7.18 -10.31
C ALA A 374 10.95 6.30 -11.54
N GLY A 375 9.90 5.81 -12.20
CA GLY A 375 10.08 5.04 -13.41
C GLY A 375 8.81 4.43 -13.95
N ALA A 376 8.88 3.95 -15.20
CA ALA A 376 7.77 3.30 -15.87
C ALA A 376 7.39 1.94 -15.27
N ASN A 377 8.26 1.35 -14.46
CA ASN A 377 8.06 0.07 -13.79
C ASN A 377 7.32 0.17 -12.45
N LEU A 378 7.07 1.39 -11.93
CA LEU A 378 6.20 1.56 -10.76
C LEU A 378 4.82 0.97 -11.02
N TRP A 379 4.25 0.29 -10.02
CA TRP A 379 2.87 -0.17 -10.06
C TRP A 379 1.95 0.85 -9.38
N VAL A 380 2.23 1.19 -8.13
CA VAL A 380 1.47 2.16 -7.32
C VAL A 380 2.42 2.94 -6.43
N SER A 381 1.93 3.98 -5.75
CA SER A 381 2.64 4.64 -4.65
C SER A 381 1.91 4.48 -3.31
N ALA A 382 2.65 4.69 -2.23
CA ALA A 382 2.09 4.77 -0.89
C ALA A 382 2.90 5.77 -0.04
N PRO A 383 2.36 6.25 1.10
CA PRO A 383 3.07 7.13 1.99
C PRO A 383 4.44 6.56 2.43
N GLY A 384 5.50 7.31 2.14
CA GLY A 384 6.84 7.08 2.69
C GLY A 384 7.35 8.25 3.54
N GLY A 385 6.71 9.42 3.42
CA GLY A 385 7.07 10.61 4.18
C GLY A 385 8.33 11.32 3.70
N GLU A 386 8.90 12.13 4.58
CA GLU A 386 10.20 12.80 4.41
C GLU A 386 11.17 12.28 5.46
N PHE A 387 11.68 13.10 6.38
CA PHE A 387 12.75 12.68 7.33
C PHE A 387 12.35 12.83 8.81
N GLY A 388 11.11 13.22 9.10
CA GLY A 388 10.60 13.33 10.48
C GLY A 388 11.15 14.52 11.26
N LYS A 389 11.87 15.44 10.59
CA LYS A 389 12.43 16.65 11.20
C LYS A 389 11.71 17.91 10.73
N THR A 390 11.86 18.25 9.46
CA THR A 390 11.16 19.40 8.86
C THR A 390 9.74 19.02 8.49
N ASN A 391 9.58 17.91 7.77
CA ASN A 391 8.29 17.39 7.32
C ASN A 391 8.10 15.95 7.86
N PRO A 392 6.85 15.48 7.98
CA PRO A 392 6.55 14.20 8.61
C PRO A 392 7.20 13.02 7.88
N ALA A 393 7.79 12.11 8.65
CA ALA A 393 8.11 10.74 8.23
C ALA A 393 7.09 9.77 8.86
N ILE A 394 7.36 8.47 8.85
CA ILE A 394 6.41 7.43 9.27
C ILE A 394 6.61 7.05 10.74
N MET A 395 5.50 7.06 11.49
CA MET A 395 5.42 6.54 12.86
C MET A 395 5.32 5.02 12.82
N THR A 396 6.26 4.31 13.43
CA THR A 396 6.28 2.84 13.46
C THR A 396 7.09 2.32 14.65
N THR A 397 7.11 0.99 14.84
CA THR A 397 7.96 0.31 15.81
C THR A 397 9.43 0.50 15.50
N ASP A 398 10.26 0.49 16.53
CA ASP A 398 11.72 0.50 16.44
C ASP A 398 12.26 -0.72 17.19
N THR A 399 13.57 -0.94 17.13
CA THR A 399 14.21 -1.89 18.05
C THR A 399 13.86 -1.55 19.50
N ALA A 400 13.39 -2.51 20.28
CA ALA A 400 12.91 -2.23 21.64
C ALA A 400 14.05 -1.76 22.56
N GLY A 401 13.82 -0.66 23.28
CA GLY A 401 14.73 -0.08 24.27
C GLY A 401 15.62 1.06 23.75
N CYS A 402 15.97 1.99 24.64
CA CYS A 402 16.70 3.24 24.30
C CYS A 402 18.21 3.13 24.03
N LEU A 403 18.76 1.92 23.83
CA LEU A 403 20.21 1.72 23.66
C LEU A 403 20.65 1.64 22.19
N ASP A 404 19.75 1.18 21.33
CA ASP A 404 19.95 1.08 19.89
C ASP A 404 18.63 1.48 19.21
N GLY A 405 18.54 1.41 17.88
CA GLY A 405 17.35 1.88 17.18
C GLY A 405 17.50 3.28 16.61
N TYR A 406 16.53 3.67 15.79
CA TYR A 406 16.37 5.06 15.36
C TYR A 406 16.03 5.98 16.56
N ALA A 407 15.39 5.43 17.59
CA ALA A 407 15.07 6.02 18.88
C ALA A 407 16.06 5.51 19.94
N ARG A 408 17.02 6.36 20.30
CA ARG A 408 18.03 6.00 21.31
C ARG A 408 18.55 7.21 22.05
N PHE A 409 19.16 6.97 23.22
CA PHE A 409 19.82 8.04 23.97
C PHE A 409 20.97 8.69 23.19
N GLY A 410 21.16 9.99 23.43
CA GLY A 410 22.28 10.76 22.88
C GLY A 410 22.03 11.38 21.50
N LEU A 411 20.86 11.19 20.90
CA LEU A 411 20.45 11.92 19.71
C LEU A 411 20.17 13.40 20.04
N THR A 412 20.33 14.27 19.05
CA THR A 412 20.04 15.71 19.19
C THR A 412 18.97 16.14 18.20
N GLY A 413 18.06 17.03 18.61
CA GLY A 413 17.04 17.60 17.73
C GLY A 413 15.78 16.76 17.50
N PHE A 414 15.61 15.65 18.24
CA PHE A 414 14.41 14.81 18.17
C PHE A 414 13.97 14.39 19.58
N ASN A 415 13.00 15.09 20.18
CA ASN A 415 12.57 14.81 21.56
C ASN A 415 11.93 13.41 21.70
N PHE A 416 11.06 13.04 20.76
CA PHE A 416 10.45 11.70 20.68
C PHE A 416 11.49 10.56 20.59
N GLN A 417 12.56 10.74 19.80
CA GLN A 417 13.59 9.70 19.61
C GLN A 417 14.44 9.44 20.87
N ILE A 418 14.45 10.35 21.85
CA ILE A 418 15.27 10.23 23.06
C ILE A 418 14.46 9.91 24.32
N GLY A 419 13.26 9.35 24.15
CA GLY A 419 12.39 8.98 25.27
C GLY A 419 11.32 10.02 25.64
N GLY A 420 11.20 11.11 24.86
CA GLY A 420 10.20 12.16 25.05
C GLY A 420 8.85 11.82 24.44
N ASP A 421 7.87 12.71 24.64
CA ASP A 421 6.58 12.69 23.93
C ASP A 421 5.81 11.36 23.99
N GLY A 422 5.90 10.65 25.12
CA GLY A 422 5.22 9.37 25.35
C GLY A 422 6.00 8.13 24.91
N ASN A 423 7.17 8.27 24.30
CA ASN A 423 8.03 7.17 23.85
C ASN A 423 9.08 6.75 24.91
N THR A 424 8.68 6.62 26.19
CA THR A 424 9.64 6.53 27.32
C THR A 424 10.63 5.36 27.25
N ASP A 425 10.25 4.29 26.56
CA ASP A 425 11.07 3.09 26.38
C ASP A 425 11.81 3.06 25.03
N CYS A 426 11.62 4.09 24.19
CA CYS A 426 12.18 4.20 22.84
C CYS A 426 11.82 3.04 21.88
N ASN A 427 10.68 2.40 22.10
CA ASN A 427 10.22 1.27 21.28
C ASN A 427 9.63 1.71 19.92
N TYR A 428 9.57 3.01 19.65
CA TYR A 428 8.94 3.55 18.45
C TYR A 428 9.79 4.66 17.85
N THR A 429 9.69 4.85 16.55
CA THR A 429 10.40 5.89 15.81
C THR A 429 9.41 6.76 15.04
N GLN A 430 9.69 8.07 15.00
CA GLN A 430 8.93 9.04 14.19
C GLN A 430 9.62 9.35 12.85
N SER A 431 10.83 8.84 12.63
CA SER A 431 11.70 9.24 11.52
C SER A 431 11.93 8.14 10.49
N PHE A 432 11.22 7.02 10.56
CA PHE A 432 11.34 5.96 9.55
C PHE A 432 10.74 6.43 8.22
N ASN A 433 11.42 6.20 7.10
CA ASN A 433 11.03 6.76 5.81
C ASN A 433 11.42 5.84 4.63
N GLY A 434 11.55 6.42 3.44
CA GLY A 434 11.94 5.72 2.23
C GLY A 434 10.74 5.12 1.48
N THR A 435 11.00 4.65 0.26
CA THR A 435 10.16 3.64 -0.40
C THR A 435 10.04 2.37 0.44
N SER A 436 11.01 2.12 1.33
CA SER A 436 10.98 1.15 2.42
C SER A 436 9.85 1.34 3.44
N SER A 437 9.24 2.52 3.50
CA SER A 437 7.99 2.72 4.26
C SER A 437 6.74 2.55 3.40
N ALA A 438 6.84 2.82 2.09
CA ALA A 438 5.72 2.70 1.16
C ALA A 438 5.40 1.22 0.83
N ALA A 439 6.41 0.40 0.56
CA ALA A 439 6.26 -1.03 0.31
C ALA A 439 5.50 -1.78 1.42
N PRO A 440 5.82 -1.63 2.73
CA PRO A 440 5.07 -2.31 3.78
C PRO A 440 3.63 -1.84 3.92
N MET A 441 3.28 -0.60 3.57
CA MET A 441 1.88 -0.18 3.53
C MET A 441 1.10 -0.94 2.46
N VAL A 442 1.69 -1.11 1.28
CA VAL A 442 1.10 -1.94 0.21
C VAL A 442 1.03 -3.40 0.64
N SER A 443 2.06 -3.95 1.30
CA SER A 443 2.01 -5.32 1.83
C SER A 443 0.89 -5.53 2.86
N GLY A 444 0.68 -4.56 3.76
CA GLY A 444 -0.44 -4.56 4.70
C GLY A 444 -1.79 -4.49 3.98
N LEU A 445 -1.94 -3.59 2.99
CA LEU A 445 -3.17 -3.52 2.20
C LEU A 445 -3.43 -4.84 1.44
N VAL A 446 -2.41 -5.45 0.86
CA VAL A 446 -2.55 -6.77 0.22
C VAL A 446 -3.09 -7.82 1.19
N ALA A 447 -2.65 -7.81 2.45
CA ALA A 447 -3.22 -8.70 3.48
C ALA A 447 -4.71 -8.42 3.75
N LEU A 448 -5.12 -7.14 3.81
CA LEU A 448 -6.53 -6.77 3.93
C LEU A 448 -7.37 -7.24 2.74
N LEU A 449 -6.83 -7.15 1.51
CA LEU A 449 -7.50 -7.64 0.30
C LEU A 449 -7.69 -9.17 0.35
N MET A 450 -6.66 -9.91 0.78
CA MET A 450 -6.72 -11.36 0.88
C MET A 450 -7.71 -11.85 1.95
N GLU A 451 -7.82 -11.14 3.08
CA GLU A 451 -8.85 -11.42 4.09
C GLU A 451 -10.26 -11.11 3.54
N ALA A 452 -10.41 -9.97 2.86
CA ALA A 452 -11.69 -9.55 2.27
C ALA A 452 -12.18 -10.54 1.20
N ASN A 453 -11.26 -11.14 0.43
CA ASN A 453 -11.57 -12.14 -0.58
C ASN A 453 -10.41 -13.12 -0.77
N ALA A 454 -10.49 -14.25 -0.06
CA ALA A 454 -9.47 -15.30 -0.10
C ALA A 454 -9.28 -15.96 -1.47
N ASN A 455 -10.15 -15.70 -2.46
CA ASN A 455 -10.04 -16.27 -3.81
C ASN A 455 -9.19 -15.45 -4.77
N LEU A 456 -8.78 -14.23 -4.38
CA LEU A 456 -7.96 -13.37 -5.22
C LEU A 456 -6.60 -14.02 -5.53
N THR A 457 -6.27 -14.07 -6.81
CA THR A 457 -4.92 -14.38 -7.29
C THR A 457 -4.02 -13.15 -7.16
N TRP A 458 -2.70 -13.34 -7.26
CA TRP A 458 -1.75 -12.24 -7.27
C TRP A 458 -2.04 -11.20 -8.37
N ARG A 459 -2.61 -11.63 -9.51
CA ARG A 459 -3.03 -10.75 -10.61
C ARG A 459 -4.27 -9.95 -10.30
N ASP A 460 -5.27 -10.59 -9.68
CA ASP A 460 -6.49 -9.89 -9.29
C ASP A 460 -6.15 -8.79 -8.27
N ILE A 461 -5.20 -9.05 -7.37
CA ILE A 461 -4.69 -8.06 -6.42
C ILE A 461 -4.02 -6.89 -7.15
N LYS A 462 -3.09 -7.17 -8.08
CA LYS A 462 -2.47 -6.11 -8.91
C LYS A 462 -3.52 -5.28 -9.65
N HIS A 463 -4.52 -5.94 -10.24
CA HIS A 463 -5.60 -5.28 -10.96
C HIS A 463 -6.46 -4.39 -10.07
N ILE A 464 -6.86 -4.87 -8.89
CA ILE A 464 -7.62 -4.08 -7.92
C ILE A 464 -6.83 -2.83 -7.54
N LEU A 465 -5.55 -2.99 -7.16
CA LEU A 465 -4.70 -1.86 -6.80
C LEU A 465 -4.61 -0.82 -7.92
N ALA A 466 -4.41 -1.25 -9.18
CA ALA A 466 -4.34 -0.35 -10.33
C ALA A 466 -5.70 0.33 -10.63
N ALA A 467 -6.81 -0.37 -10.45
CA ALA A 467 -8.15 0.13 -10.75
C ALA A 467 -8.71 1.09 -9.69
N THR A 468 -8.21 1.02 -8.46
CA THR A 468 -8.70 1.82 -7.33
C THR A 468 -7.71 2.87 -6.84
N ALA A 469 -6.48 2.91 -7.38
CA ALA A 469 -5.49 3.90 -6.99
C ALA A 469 -5.96 5.33 -7.26
N GLU A 470 -5.62 6.23 -6.34
CA GLU A 470 -5.97 7.65 -6.43
C GLU A 470 -4.94 8.43 -7.25
N LYS A 471 -5.46 9.25 -8.17
CA LYS A 471 -4.68 10.24 -8.92
C LYS A 471 -4.38 11.45 -8.03
N ILE A 472 -3.36 11.32 -7.19
CA ILE A 472 -2.79 12.43 -6.40
C ILE A 472 -1.98 13.38 -7.29
N ASP A 473 -1.70 14.59 -6.79
CA ASP A 473 -0.95 15.62 -7.54
C ASP A 473 -1.48 15.80 -8.97
N ALA A 474 -2.81 15.84 -9.11
CA ALA A 474 -3.49 15.74 -10.41
C ALA A 474 -3.18 16.89 -11.37
N ALA A 475 -2.63 18.00 -10.86
CA ALA A 475 -2.19 19.16 -11.63
C ALA A 475 -0.77 19.00 -12.18
N SER A 476 -0.07 17.88 -11.94
CA SER A 476 1.24 17.62 -12.51
C SER A 476 1.18 17.68 -14.04
N SER A 477 2.11 18.42 -14.62
CA SER A 477 2.24 18.63 -16.05
C SER A 477 3.56 18.06 -16.55
N ASP A 478 3.65 17.88 -17.86
CA ASP A 478 4.91 17.54 -18.53
C ASP A 478 6.03 18.51 -18.09
N THR A 479 7.19 17.96 -17.75
CA THR A 479 8.39 18.74 -17.46
C THR A 479 9.29 18.77 -18.69
N VAL A 480 9.70 19.97 -19.08
CA VAL A 480 10.59 20.23 -20.22
C VAL A 480 11.99 20.69 -19.78
N VAL A 481 12.24 20.63 -18.47
CA VAL A 481 13.50 20.98 -17.82
C VAL A 481 14.00 19.76 -17.05
N ASP A 482 15.32 19.58 -17.01
CA ASP A 482 15.97 18.62 -16.14
C ASP A 482 15.91 19.14 -14.70
N ALA A 483 15.08 18.51 -13.86
CA ALA A 483 14.83 18.97 -12.50
C ALA A 483 15.93 18.48 -11.53
N GLY A 484 17.18 18.90 -11.75
CA GLY A 484 18.24 18.82 -10.74
C GLY A 484 17.97 19.79 -9.58
N PHE A 485 18.27 19.39 -8.34
CA PHE A 485 18.09 20.23 -7.15
C PHE A 485 19.44 20.83 -6.71
N ASP A 486 19.55 22.15 -6.57
CA ASP A 486 20.70 22.81 -5.94
C ASP A 486 20.49 22.86 -4.42
N TYR A 487 21.35 22.17 -3.68
CA TYR A 487 21.29 22.10 -2.22
C TYR A 487 21.61 23.44 -1.53
N ASP A 488 22.30 24.37 -2.20
CA ASP A 488 22.74 25.64 -1.60
C ASP A 488 21.74 26.79 -1.79
N ASN A 489 20.82 26.73 -2.78
CA ASN A 489 20.00 27.88 -3.16
C ASN A 489 18.48 27.63 -3.25
N GLY A 490 17.98 26.45 -2.84
CA GLY A 490 16.56 26.12 -2.99
C GLY A 490 16.20 25.79 -4.45
N PRO A 491 14.90 25.76 -4.84
CA PRO A 491 14.48 25.30 -6.16
C PRO A 491 15.16 26.14 -7.24
N TYR A 492 16.11 25.53 -7.95
CA TYR A 492 17.04 26.25 -8.81
C TYR A 492 16.51 26.46 -10.23
N VAL A 493 16.97 27.56 -10.83
CA VAL A 493 16.85 27.95 -12.23
C VAL A 493 18.14 27.52 -12.91
N ALA A 494 18.14 26.41 -13.67
CA ALA A 494 19.25 25.87 -14.48
C ALA A 494 20.49 26.79 -14.59
N VAL A 495 21.59 26.48 -13.87
CA VAL A 495 22.86 27.22 -14.03
C VAL A 495 23.71 26.71 -15.17
N ASP A 496 23.44 25.54 -15.71
CA ASP A 496 24.02 25.07 -16.97
C ASP A 496 22.91 24.81 -17.98
N ASN A 497 23.13 25.21 -19.24
CA ASN A 497 22.16 25.17 -20.35
C ASN A 497 21.95 23.73 -20.88
N ASP A 498 21.83 22.75 -19.99
CA ASP A 498 21.76 21.32 -20.29
C ASP A 498 20.36 20.83 -20.62
N ASP A 499 19.37 21.73 -20.60
CA ASP A 499 18.01 21.48 -21.04
C ASP A 499 17.95 21.29 -22.56
N MET A 500 17.59 20.08 -23.01
CA MET A 500 17.39 19.81 -24.44
C MET A 500 16.07 20.41 -24.94
N ILE A 501 16.15 21.57 -25.60
CA ILE A 501 14.98 22.26 -26.18
C ILE A 501 14.17 21.32 -27.09
N GLY A 502 12.87 21.19 -26.81
CA GLY A 502 11.95 20.34 -27.57
C GLY A 502 11.91 18.88 -27.10
N HIS A 503 12.60 18.55 -26.01
CA HIS A 503 12.46 17.30 -25.29
C HIS A 503 11.49 17.43 -24.10
N THR A 504 10.85 16.33 -23.75
CA THR A 504 10.01 16.21 -22.56
C THR A 504 10.68 15.23 -21.62
N TYR A 505 11.16 15.74 -20.48
CA TYR A 505 11.89 14.96 -19.49
C TYR A 505 10.96 14.03 -18.72
N SER A 506 9.86 14.56 -18.19
CA SER A 506 8.83 13.76 -17.52
C SER A 506 7.47 14.08 -18.10
N LEU A 507 6.60 13.07 -18.17
CA LEU A 507 5.21 13.28 -18.49
C LEU A 507 4.45 13.61 -17.21
N GLY A 508 3.46 14.50 -17.33
CA GLY A 508 2.38 14.56 -16.35
C GLY A 508 1.55 13.27 -16.40
N TRP A 509 0.40 13.29 -15.74
CA TRP A 509 -0.49 12.13 -15.76
C TRP A 509 -0.98 11.81 -17.17
N ILE A 510 -0.68 10.60 -17.66
CA ILE A 510 -1.22 10.08 -18.90
C ILE A 510 -2.43 9.20 -18.62
N GLN A 511 -3.39 9.17 -19.54
CA GLN A 511 -4.43 8.14 -19.58
C GLN A 511 -4.22 7.30 -20.84
N ASN A 512 -4.04 6.01 -20.66
CA ASN A 512 -3.80 5.08 -21.74
C ASN A 512 -5.09 4.75 -22.52
N ALA A 513 -4.98 4.03 -23.63
CA ALA A 513 -6.14 3.73 -24.49
C ALA A 513 -7.17 2.77 -23.86
N ALA A 514 -6.81 2.09 -22.76
CA ALA A 514 -7.70 1.26 -21.97
C ALA A 514 -8.35 2.02 -20.80
N GLY A 515 -8.03 3.31 -20.61
CA GLY A 515 -8.62 4.18 -19.61
C GLY A 515 -7.89 4.24 -18.27
N TYR A 516 -6.74 3.57 -18.13
CA TYR A 516 -5.93 3.63 -16.91
C TYR A 516 -5.05 4.87 -16.90
N ASN A 517 -5.02 5.56 -15.76
CA ASN A 517 -4.10 6.67 -15.53
C ASN A 517 -2.74 6.14 -15.09
N PHE A 518 -1.66 6.78 -15.51
CA PHE A 518 -0.30 6.41 -15.12
C PHE A 518 0.61 7.63 -14.99
N HIS A 519 1.57 7.58 -14.06
CA HIS A 519 2.60 8.58 -13.87
C HIS A 519 3.90 7.92 -13.37
N ASN A 520 5.07 8.31 -13.89
CA ASN A 520 6.35 7.71 -13.47
C ASN A 520 6.72 7.97 -11.99
N TYR A 521 6.03 8.88 -11.32
CA TYR A 521 6.22 9.14 -9.87
C TYR A 521 5.27 8.34 -8.98
N TYR A 522 4.13 7.93 -9.52
CA TYR A 522 2.99 7.43 -8.74
C TYR A 522 2.50 6.05 -9.21
N GLY A 523 3.02 5.52 -10.32
CA GLY A 523 2.45 4.35 -10.99
C GLY A 523 1.02 4.65 -11.45
N PHE A 524 0.08 3.76 -11.13
CA PHE A 524 -1.36 4.00 -11.31
C PHE A 524 -1.94 5.02 -10.31
N GLY A 525 -1.22 5.35 -9.23
CA GLY A 525 -1.67 6.26 -8.18
C GLY A 525 -1.28 5.83 -6.78
N GLN A 526 -1.60 6.69 -5.81
CA GLN A 526 -1.51 6.34 -4.39
C GLN A 526 -2.57 5.28 -4.06
N ILE A 527 -2.22 4.30 -3.22
CA ILE A 527 -3.19 3.30 -2.77
C ILE A 527 -4.35 3.92 -1.99
N ASP A 528 -5.57 3.50 -2.31
CA ASP A 528 -6.78 3.77 -1.51
C ASP A 528 -7.29 2.44 -0.94
N ALA A 529 -7.12 2.26 0.37
CA ALA A 529 -7.43 1.02 1.06
C ALA A 529 -8.94 0.73 1.07
N ASP A 530 -9.79 1.74 1.29
CA ASP A 530 -11.25 1.57 1.30
C ASP A 530 -11.76 1.19 -0.09
N ALA A 531 -11.35 1.91 -1.14
CA ALA A 531 -11.74 1.60 -2.50
C ALA A 531 -11.28 0.19 -2.91
N ALA A 532 -10.02 -0.17 -2.60
CA ALA A 532 -9.45 -1.48 -2.93
C ALA A 532 -10.17 -2.63 -2.20
N VAL A 533 -10.39 -2.52 -0.89
CA VAL A 533 -11.09 -3.55 -0.10
C VAL A 533 -12.57 -3.64 -0.48
N THR A 534 -13.21 -2.51 -0.74
CA THR A 534 -14.60 -2.48 -1.25
C THR A 534 -14.72 -3.19 -2.59
N MET A 535 -13.77 -2.97 -3.51
CA MET A 535 -13.71 -3.70 -4.77
C MET A 535 -13.48 -5.19 -4.53
N ALA A 536 -12.51 -5.57 -3.67
CA ALA A 536 -12.19 -6.96 -3.34
C ALA A 536 -13.39 -7.75 -2.79
N LYS A 537 -14.16 -7.18 -1.85
CA LYS A 537 -15.37 -7.78 -1.26
C LYS A 537 -16.43 -8.12 -2.32
N ASN A 538 -16.51 -7.33 -3.39
CA ASN A 538 -17.47 -7.50 -4.47
C ASN A 538 -16.85 -8.15 -5.72
N TYR A 539 -15.57 -8.53 -5.66
CA TYR A 539 -14.82 -9.02 -6.80
C TYR A 539 -15.24 -10.45 -7.15
N SER A 540 -15.88 -10.59 -8.31
CA SER A 540 -16.41 -11.85 -8.81
C SER A 540 -15.99 -12.18 -10.24
N SER A 541 -15.43 -11.21 -10.96
CA SER A 541 -14.95 -11.35 -12.34
C SER A 541 -13.43 -11.54 -12.36
N PHE A 542 -12.99 -12.69 -11.85
CA PHE A 542 -11.56 -13.02 -11.73
C PHE A 542 -10.85 -13.03 -13.08
N LEU A 543 -9.59 -12.61 -13.08
CA LEU A 543 -8.74 -12.64 -14.26
C LEU A 543 -8.44 -14.09 -14.65
N THR A 544 -9.06 -14.55 -15.74
CA THR A 544 -8.83 -15.89 -16.29
C THR A 544 -7.71 -15.91 -17.31
N GLY A 545 -7.06 -17.08 -17.47
CA GLY A 545 -5.91 -17.25 -18.36
C GLY A 545 -4.64 -16.70 -17.71
N MET A 546 -3.66 -17.58 -17.50
CA MET A 546 -2.34 -17.16 -17.02
C MET A 546 -1.69 -16.25 -18.06
N PRO A 547 -1.01 -15.17 -17.64
CA PRO A 547 -0.28 -14.34 -18.57
C PRO A 547 0.69 -15.19 -19.37
N SER A 548 0.68 -15.00 -20.68
CA SER A 548 1.65 -15.55 -21.59
C SER A 548 2.62 -14.45 -21.98
N GLU A 549 3.89 -14.82 -22.05
CA GLU A 549 4.95 -13.98 -22.59
C GLU A 549 5.00 -14.22 -24.11
N THR A 550 4.94 -13.15 -24.93
CA THR A 550 5.10 -13.31 -26.39
C THR A 550 6.49 -13.79 -26.74
N ASP A 551 7.49 -13.43 -25.94
CA ASP A 551 8.90 -13.67 -26.21
C ASP A 551 9.72 -13.77 -24.92
N PRO A 552 9.56 -14.86 -24.13
CA PRO A 552 10.22 -15.02 -22.84
C PRO A 552 11.75 -15.08 -22.89
N ALA A 553 12.31 -15.28 -24.09
CA ALA A 553 13.76 -15.34 -24.32
C ALA A 553 14.29 -14.14 -25.12
N PHE A 554 13.44 -13.16 -25.46
CA PHE A 554 13.78 -12.00 -26.30
C PHE A 554 14.45 -12.41 -27.64
N SER A 555 13.86 -13.39 -28.34
CA SER A 555 14.39 -13.98 -29.58
C SER A 555 13.40 -14.03 -30.75
N LEU A 556 12.13 -13.68 -30.54
CA LEU A 556 11.04 -13.72 -31.51
C LEU A 556 10.66 -12.33 -32.03
N SER A 557 10.74 -11.31 -31.19
CA SER A 557 10.38 -9.92 -31.50
C SER A 557 11.59 -9.01 -31.33
N THR A 558 12.63 -9.27 -32.12
CA THR A 558 13.90 -8.53 -32.13
C THR A 558 14.02 -7.72 -33.42
N SER A 559 14.56 -6.51 -33.34
CA SER A 559 14.89 -5.67 -34.49
C SER A 559 16.34 -5.23 -34.44
N THR A 560 17.10 -5.58 -35.48
CA THR A 560 18.46 -5.10 -35.69
C THR A 560 18.41 -3.70 -36.31
N VAL A 561 19.03 -2.73 -35.66
CA VAL A 561 19.03 -1.31 -36.06
C VAL A 561 20.38 -0.90 -36.61
N ASN A 562 21.47 -1.18 -35.89
CA ASN A 562 22.86 -0.84 -36.24
C ASN A 562 23.03 0.57 -36.81
N THR A 563 22.43 1.56 -36.15
CA THR A 563 22.43 2.95 -36.62
C THR A 563 22.95 3.87 -35.52
N ALA A 564 23.78 4.85 -35.91
CA ALA A 564 24.28 5.86 -35.01
C ALA A 564 23.13 6.65 -34.38
N ILE A 565 23.20 6.88 -33.08
CA ILE A 565 22.24 7.72 -32.36
C ILE A 565 22.61 9.18 -32.64
N PRO A 566 21.67 10.02 -33.12
CA PRO A 566 21.97 11.43 -33.32
C PRO A 566 22.21 12.12 -31.97
N ASP A 567 23.44 12.61 -31.79
CA ASP A 567 23.88 13.41 -30.64
C ASP A 567 22.99 14.67 -30.48
N SER A 568 22.58 14.97 -29.25
CA SER A 568 21.86 16.19 -28.86
C SER A 568 20.57 16.44 -29.64
N SER A 569 19.84 15.36 -29.93
CA SER A 569 18.68 15.41 -30.80
C SER A 569 17.39 15.09 -30.05
N PRO A 570 16.48 16.07 -29.83
CA PRO A 570 15.20 15.78 -29.19
C PRO A 570 14.31 14.84 -30.02
N THR A 571 14.57 14.75 -31.33
CA THR A 571 13.92 13.77 -32.20
C THR A 571 14.46 12.35 -32.02
N GLY A 572 15.72 12.20 -31.56
CA GLY A 572 16.38 10.92 -31.34
C GLY A 572 16.38 10.00 -32.58
N LEU A 573 16.53 8.71 -32.33
CA LEU A 573 16.40 7.63 -33.30
C LEU A 573 15.22 6.73 -32.93
N SER A 574 14.30 6.50 -33.86
CA SER A 574 13.16 5.61 -33.65
C SER A 574 13.27 4.33 -34.47
N ASN A 575 12.87 3.21 -33.87
CA ASN A 575 12.71 1.93 -34.55
C ASN A 575 11.40 1.28 -34.11
N SER A 576 10.78 0.45 -34.95
CA SER A 576 9.50 -0.18 -34.64
C SER A 576 9.53 -1.69 -34.84
N ILE A 577 8.85 -2.40 -33.95
CA ILE A 577 8.59 -3.83 -34.03
C ILE A 577 7.09 -4.03 -34.14
N ASN A 578 6.65 -4.81 -35.13
CA ASN A 578 5.24 -5.18 -35.29
C ASN A 578 4.94 -6.45 -34.50
N VAL A 579 4.21 -6.31 -33.39
CA VAL A 579 3.71 -7.45 -32.60
C VAL A 579 2.37 -7.88 -33.20
N THR A 580 2.27 -9.13 -33.64
CA THR A 580 1.06 -9.64 -34.33
C THR A 580 0.09 -10.38 -33.41
N GLN A 581 0.57 -10.81 -32.24
CA GLN A 581 -0.25 -11.41 -31.20
C GLN A 581 -1.12 -10.33 -30.56
N ALA A 582 -2.40 -10.64 -30.39
CA ALA A 582 -3.37 -9.77 -29.75
C ALA A 582 -3.62 -10.22 -28.31
N TYR A 583 -2.81 -9.73 -27.39
CA TYR A 583 -3.00 -9.85 -25.95
C TYR A 583 -3.61 -8.58 -25.39
N THR A 584 -4.35 -8.71 -24.29
CA THR A 584 -4.57 -7.62 -23.35
C THR A 584 -3.31 -7.48 -22.51
N VAL A 585 -2.63 -6.35 -22.63
CA VAL A 585 -1.33 -6.09 -21.98
C VAL A 585 -1.50 -6.00 -20.46
N GLU A 586 -0.63 -6.70 -19.73
CA GLU A 586 -0.47 -6.56 -18.28
C GLU A 586 0.86 -5.89 -17.92
N ALA A 587 1.92 -6.15 -18.70
CA ALA A 587 3.16 -5.39 -18.64
C ALA A 587 3.95 -5.55 -19.95
N VAL A 588 4.90 -4.64 -20.18
CA VAL A 588 5.79 -4.69 -21.35
C VAL A 588 7.23 -4.60 -20.89
N GLN A 589 8.04 -5.59 -21.25
CA GLN A 589 9.49 -5.51 -21.09
C GLN A 589 10.16 -5.21 -22.43
N ILE A 590 11.24 -4.45 -22.38
CA ILE A 590 12.15 -4.26 -23.50
C ILE A 590 13.55 -4.71 -23.09
N LYS A 591 14.23 -5.43 -23.99
CA LYS A 591 15.66 -5.71 -23.86
C LYS A 591 16.40 -4.82 -24.84
N LEU A 592 17.34 -4.04 -24.34
CA LEU A 592 18.09 -3.05 -25.12
C LEU A 592 19.52 -3.53 -25.36
N ASN A 593 20.07 -3.22 -26.52
CA ASN A 593 21.49 -3.31 -26.82
C ASN A 593 21.93 -2.00 -27.48
N ILE A 594 22.60 -1.15 -26.70
CA ILE A 594 23.20 0.09 -27.19
C ILE A 594 24.70 0.04 -26.86
N THR A 595 25.50 0.72 -27.66
CA THR A 595 26.88 1.04 -27.30
C THR A 595 26.99 2.56 -27.21
N HIS A 596 27.29 3.11 -26.05
CA HIS A 596 27.43 4.56 -25.85
C HIS A 596 28.60 4.85 -24.92
N PRO A 597 29.47 5.82 -25.24
CA PRO A 597 30.57 6.21 -24.34
C PRO A 597 30.08 6.86 -23.03
N ARG A 598 28.82 7.30 -23.00
CA ARG A 598 28.15 7.90 -21.83
C ARG A 598 26.70 7.43 -21.72
N PRO A 599 26.40 6.25 -21.16
CA PRO A 599 25.03 5.74 -21.13
C PRO A 599 24.08 6.58 -20.25
N GLY A 600 24.61 7.37 -19.32
CA GLY A 600 23.83 8.35 -18.57
C GLY A 600 23.19 9.46 -19.39
N ASP A 601 23.70 9.72 -20.61
CA ASP A 601 23.13 10.69 -21.56
C ASP A 601 21.87 10.13 -22.24
N LEU A 602 21.65 8.81 -22.19
CA LEU A 602 20.61 8.16 -22.96
C LEU A 602 19.23 8.24 -22.32
N GLY A 603 18.24 8.61 -23.14
CA GLY A 603 16.82 8.58 -22.81
C GLY A 603 16.08 7.59 -23.69
N ILE A 604 15.10 6.89 -23.11
CA ILE A 604 14.37 5.81 -23.77
C ILE A 604 12.87 6.05 -23.63
N GLU A 605 12.17 6.14 -24.76
CA GLU A 605 10.70 6.23 -24.84
C GLU A 605 10.14 5.02 -25.59
N LEU A 606 9.02 4.47 -25.12
CA LEU A 606 8.24 3.46 -25.84
C LEU A 606 6.85 3.99 -26.15
N THR A 607 6.39 3.80 -27.39
CA THR A 607 5.03 4.13 -27.83
C THR A 607 4.29 2.87 -28.26
N SER A 608 3.07 2.66 -27.72
CA SER A 608 2.21 1.53 -28.05
C SER A 608 1.51 1.69 -29.40
N PRO A 609 0.93 0.62 -29.98
CA PRO A 609 0.12 0.69 -31.19
C PRO A 609 -1.08 1.66 -31.08
N SER A 610 -1.58 1.88 -29.87
CA SER A 610 -2.68 2.81 -29.59
C SER A 610 -2.23 4.28 -29.50
N GLY A 611 -0.91 4.54 -29.51
CA GLY A 611 -0.32 5.87 -29.40
C GLY A 611 0.03 6.31 -27.98
N THR A 612 -0.17 5.46 -26.98
CA THR A 612 0.24 5.74 -25.60
C THR A 612 1.75 5.79 -25.51
N LYS A 613 2.30 6.80 -24.82
CA LYS A 613 3.74 6.97 -24.65
C LYS A 613 4.14 6.65 -23.20
N SER A 614 5.27 5.98 -23.01
CA SER A 614 5.92 5.77 -21.72
C SER A 614 7.38 6.23 -21.80
N ILE A 615 7.82 7.10 -20.90
CA ILE A 615 9.24 7.39 -20.71
C ILE A 615 9.81 6.28 -19.83
N ILE A 616 10.67 5.43 -20.38
CA ILE A 616 11.24 4.26 -19.71
C ILE A 616 12.45 4.69 -18.86
N LEU A 617 13.30 5.53 -19.46
CA LEU A 617 14.51 6.08 -18.87
C LEU A 617 14.65 7.53 -19.33
N ASN A 618 15.01 8.41 -18.40
CA ASN A 618 15.28 9.82 -18.68
C ASN A 618 16.70 9.99 -19.25
N ILE A 619 16.90 10.98 -20.12
CA ILE A 619 18.26 11.51 -20.36
C ILE A 619 18.82 12.07 -19.03
N ASN A 620 20.13 12.23 -18.93
CA ASN A 620 20.81 12.72 -17.73
C ASN A 620 20.48 11.86 -16.50
N ASN A 621 20.53 10.54 -16.66
CA ASN A 621 20.23 9.61 -15.57
C ASN A 621 21.49 9.28 -14.74
N SER A 622 21.26 8.53 -13.66
CA SER A 622 22.28 8.13 -12.69
C SER A 622 23.50 7.35 -13.22
N LEU A 623 23.51 6.90 -14.49
CA LEU A 623 24.64 6.21 -15.10
C LEU A 623 25.75 7.15 -15.62
N LEU A 624 25.71 8.43 -15.26
CA LEU A 624 26.78 9.41 -15.51
C LEU A 624 28.01 9.24 -14.59
N ILE A 625 28.02 8.26 -13.70
CA ILE A 625 29.14 7.97 -12.79
C ILE A 625 30.25 7.25 -13.58
N GLY A 626 31.40 7.90 -13.66
CA GLY A 626 32.53 7.60 -14.57
C GLY A 626 33.43 8.82 -14.82
N LEU A 627 32.94 10.02 -14.47
CA LEU A 627 33.58 11.31 -14.71
C LEU A 627 34.79 11.63 -13.82
N ASP A 628 35.08 10.83 -12.78
CA ASP A 628 36.20 11.09 -11.86
C ASP A 628 37.54 10.45 -12.28
N GLY A 629 37.53 9.65 -13.37
CA GLY A 629 38.71 8.92 -13.84
C GLY A 629 39.27 7.88 -12.86
N ALA A 630 38.59 7.64 -11.74
CA ALA A 630 38.94 6.65 -10.72
C ALA A 630 37.99 5.44 -10.74
N THR A 631 36.80 5.61 -11.31
CA THR A 631 35.84 4.54 -11.58
C THR A 631 36.16 3.87 -12.93
N PRO A 632 36.47 2.56 -12.96
CA PRO A 632 36.85 1.90 -14.20
C PRO A 632 35.68 1.77 -15.18
N ASP A 633 35.98 1.71 -16.49
CA ASP A 633 35.11 1.64 -17.70
C ASP A 633 33.97 0.58 -17.71
N TRP A 634 33.57 0.00 -16.58
CA TRP A 634 32.49 -0.99 -16.46
C TRP A 634 31.08 -0.37 -16.50
N VAL A 635 30.92 0.84 -17.03
CA VAL A 635 29.60 1.45 -17.18
C VAL A 635 28.85 0.65 -18.23
N ASP A 636 27.82 -0.10 -17.82
CA ASP A 636 26.97 -0.87 -18.73
C ASP A 636 26.37 0.10 -19.76
N ASP A 637 26.74 -0.10 -21.03
CA ASP A 637 26.26 0.64 -22.19
C ASP A 637 24.79 0.33 -22.54
N HIS A 638 24.06 -0.22 -21.56
CA HIS A 638 22.76 -0.87 -21.68
C HIS A 638 22.82 -2.09 -22.61
N SER A 639 23.93 -2.82 -22.58
CA SER A 639 24.14 -4.00 -23.41
C SER A 639 23.47 -5.21 -22.76
N GLY A 640 22.23 -5.47 -23.16
CA GLY A 640 21.40 -6.55 -22.65
C GLY A 640 20.53 -6.16 -21.46
N ALA A 641 20.45 -4.86 -21.13
CA ALA A 641 19.60 -4.33 -20.08
C ALA A 641 18.12 -4.58 -20.38
N ILE A 642 17.36 -5.03 -19.38
CA ILE A 642 15.91 -5.21 -19.47
C ILE A 642 15.22 -4.12 -18.67
N PHE A 643 14.25 -3.46 -19.30
CA PHE A 643 13.41 -2.45 -18.67
C PHE A 643 11.94 -2.84 -18.75
N LEU A 644 11.14 -2.34 -17.81
CA LEU A 644 9.71 -2.60 -17.71
C LEU A 644 8.89 -1.30 -17.82
N SER A 645 7.70 -1.40 -18.43
CA SER A 645 6.65 -0.39 -18.34
C SER A 645 5.29 -1.01 -18.05
N ASN A 646 4.58 -0.39 -17.09
CA ASN A 646 3.19 -0.70 -16.74
C ASN A 646 2.18 0.27 -17.38
N ALA A 647 2.63 1.34 -18.04
CA ALA A 647 1.77 2.39 -18.60
C ALA A 647 0.73 1.88 -19.63
N PHE A 648 0.99 0.73 -20.23
CA PHE A 648 0.17 0.14 -21.29
C PHE A 648 -0.89 -0.86 -20.80
N TYR A 649 -1.07 -0.99 -19.48
CA TYR A 649 -1.99 -1.95 -18.88
C TYR A 649 -3.41 -1.85 -19.45
N GLY A 650 -3.95 -2.99 -19.87
CA GLY A 650 -5.28 -3.13 -20.45
C GLY A 650 -5.36 -2.88 -21.96
N GLU A 651 -4.31 -2.34 -22.61
CA GLU A 651 -4.33 -2.11 -24.05
C GLU A 651 -4.21 -3.41 -24.86
N SER A 652 -4.56 -3.33 -26.15
CA SER A 652 -4.26 -4.39 -27.12
C SER A 652 -2.79 -4.33 -27.54
N SER A 653 -2.08 -5.45 -27.51
CA SER A 653 -0.67 -5.52 -27.93
C SER A 653 -0.44 -5.52 -29.44
N ASN A 654 -1.48 -5.81 -30.23
CA ASN A 654 -1.35 -6.01 -31.67
C ASN A 654 -1.07 -4.68 -32.40
N GLY A 655 0.05 -4.62 -33.12
CA GLY A 655 0.45 -3.53 -33.99
C GLY A 655 1.90 -3.10 -33.78
N ASN A 656 2.22 -1.90 -34.26
CA ASN A 656 3.57 -1.35 -34.18
C ASN A 656 3.85 -0.76 -32.80
N TRP A 657 4.87 -1.30 -32.15
CA TRP A 657 5.52 -0.70 -30.98
C TRP A 657 6.74 0.07 -31.45
N THR A 658 6.85 1.34 -31.06
CA THR A 658 7.94 2.22 -31.50
C THR A 658 8.81 2.60 -30.30
N LEU A 659 10.07 2.16 -30.32
CA LEU A 659 11.09 2.59 -29.37
C LEU A 659 11.83 3.80 -29.94
N LYS A 660 12.03 4.82 -29.12
CA LYS A 660 12.82 6.01 -29.42
C LYS A 660 13.98 6.10 -28.42
N VAL A 661 15.20 6.17 -28.95
CA VAL A 661 16.44 6.37 -28.20
C VAL A 661 16.90 7.79 -28.44
N ILE A 662 17.29 8.48 -27.37
CA ILE A 662 17.64 9.89 -27.34
C ILE A 662 19.01 9.99 -26.68
N ASP A 663 19.87 10.83 -27.23
CA ASP A 663 21.18 11.15 -26.68
C ASP A 663 21.14 12.61 -26.21
N GLY A 664 21.24 12.80 -24.89
CA GLY A 664 21.22 14.09 -24.20
C GLY A 664 22.62 14.65 -24.01
N LEU A 665 22.73 15.98 -23.86
CA LEU A 665 23.98 16.75 -23.75
C LEU A 665 24.84 16.73 -25.03
N GLY A 666 25.15 17.93 -25.54
CA GLY A 666 26.07 18.09 -26.66
C GLY A 666 27.50 18.27 -26.20
N SER A 667 28.45 18.07 -27.11
CA SER A 667 29.83 18.50 -26.88
C SER A 667 29.84 19.99 -26.53
N ASP A 668 30.00 20.31 -25.26
CA ASP A 668 29.83 21.67 -24.79
C ASP A 668 31.07 22.48 -25.16
N SER A 669 30.94 23.34 -26.18
CA SER A 669 32.06 24.11 -26.73
C SER A 669 32.57 25.25 -25.83
N GLY A 670 32.23 25.23 -24.53
CA GLY A 670 32.40 26.37 -23.62
C GLY A 670 33.03 26.09 -22.25
N ASN A 671 32.92 24.89 -21.67
CA ASN A 671 33.49 24.62 -20.34
C ASN A 671 34.80 23.83 -20.43
N SER A 672 35.91 24.50 -20.13
CA SER A 672 37.26 24.13 -20.53
C SER A 672 37.93 23.02 -19.70
N ASP A 673 37.19 22.16 -18.99
CA ASP A 673 37.85 21.11 -18.18
C ASP A 673 37.32 19.67 -18.35
N LEU A 674 36.21 19.39 -19.06
CA LEU A 674 35.76 18.00 -19.30
C LEU A 674 35.19 17.68 -20.70
N ASP A 675 34.80 18.67 -21.52
CA ASP A 675 34.07 18.45 -22.80
C ASP A 675 34.89 18.70 -24.08
N SER A 676 36.21 18.53 -24.02
CA SER A 676 37.07 18.67 -25.22
C SER A 676 37.12 17.44 -26.13
N ALA A 677 36.25 16.45 -25.92
CA ALA A 677 36.19 15.21 -26.69
C ALA A 677 35.28 15.33 -27.94
N PRO A 678 35.58 14.61 -29.04
CA PRO A 678 34.72 14.57 -30.22
C PRO A 678 33.33 14.01 -29.88
N ALA A 679 32.30 14.40 -30.65
CA ALA A 679 30.91 13.96 -30.51
C ALA A 679 30.79 12.52 -29.97
N HIS A 680 30.10 12.36 -28.85
CA HIS A 680 29.97 11.11 -28.11
C HIS A 680 28.91 10.18 -28.73
N THR A 681 28.89 10.06 -30.06
CA THR A 681 27.82 9.31 -30.75
C THR A 681 27.87 7.82 -30.41
N GLY A 682 26.84 7.31 -29.74
CA GLY A 682 26.64 5.86 -29.62
C GLY A 682 25.94 5.23 -30.83
N THR A 683 25.76 3.91 -30.76
CA THR A 683 25.08 3.10 -31.77
C THR A 683 23.92 2.35 -31.13
N PHE A 684 22.73 2.51 -31.70
CA PHE A 684 21.60 1.65 -31.38
C PHE A 684 21.75 0.36 -32.17
N VAL A 685 22.17 -0.71 -31.50
CA VAL A 685 22.53 -1.99 -32.13
C VAL A 685 21.26 -2.77 -32.43
N ASP A 686 20.51 -3.14 -31.41
CA ASP A 686 19.24 -3.83 -31.52
C ASP A 686 18.40 -3.69 -30.24
N TRP A 687 17.15 -4.08 -30.34
CA TRP A 687 16.27 -4.23 -29.18
C TRP A 687 15.26 -5.33 -29.42
N SER A 688 14.69 -5.83 -28.33
CA SER A 688 13.63 -6.82 -28.33
C SER A 688 12.51 -6.41 -27.39
N ILE A 689 11.29 -6.89 -27.66
CA ILE A 689 10.11 -6.62 -26.85
C ILE A 689 9.47 -7.93 -26.39
N ASN A 690 9.13 -8.01 -25.09
CA ASN A 690 8.35 -9.08 -24.51
C ASN A 690 7.06 -8.50 -23.95
N ILE A 691 5.92 -8.89 -24.52
CA ILE A 691 4.60 -8.52 -24.03
C ILE A 691 4.12 -9.60 -23.07
N ILE A 692 3.75 -9.19 -21.86
CA ILE A 692 3.14 -10.05 -20.86
C ILE A 692 1.65 -9.71 -20.81
N GLY A 693 0.78 -10.68 -21.11
CA GLY A 693 -0.65 -10.44 -21.19
C GLY A 693 -1.48 -11.70 -21.42
N ARG A 694 -2.76 -11.54 -21.72
CA ARG A 694 -3.71 -12.64 -21.93
C ARG A 694 -4.56 -12.51 -23.18
#